data_AF-A0A2K2VRV2-F1
#
_entry.id   AF-A0A2K2VRV2-F1
#
_cell.length_a   1.000
_cell.length_b   1.000
_cell.length_c   1.000
_cell.angle_alpha   90.00
_cell.angle_beta   90.00
_cell.angle_gamma   90.00
#
_symmetry.space_group_name_H-M   'P 1'
#
loop_
_entity.id
_entity.type
_entity.pdbx_description
1 polymer ?
#
loop_
_entity_poly.entity_id
_entity_poly.type
_entity_poly.pdbx_seq_one_letter_code
_entity_poly.pdbx_strand_id
1 'polypeptide(L)'
;MANSRLYIYLLTISIVLSLCSSAIALEKSSKRNCAICHVMWIDDFRTDKETLIEWQPGNVLMKDTQGVVSSEEMCYSCHDGYVMDSRSVTWKYNGHRTFMKPSKNVTVPADLPLSNKDEIYCGTCHTAHGGGSNTDASISGGLSFLRKDNIDSQMCEMCHTKQAAFKRYHGHPVKTKSYDIPEILFDAGSKRSRSGDRVICQTCHEVHGAKGDKLTVMENKASKLCTICHEKQKSLIETKHDLRVSLPDEKNIREQKPSESGPCGACHLAHNASGKRMWAKPPSPGEPVSQQCLACHGQDSDLKGKQIGKFSHPLTVALSSEKSTSSRLPLFLEDGTRNPSGGVQCFSCHDVHRWDPDNPLNTGGKNVEGEGSNSFLRISNSASSTLCLACHQDKKQLMTSDHNLEVTAPDEKNLQELIARVSGPCGACHIPHNASGKRLWAKPLAAEGDFGTQLCTGCHNKNGAGKAKLTGENSHPVDVPIKETKIGHINEQVAGVLPLYSEDGDRMDDGRIVCVTCHEPHNWDPRKSGPLENYEPQNVEGDTTNSFLRKANFPSPELCKICHVNEARVEGTVHDLSKTAPKAENFLGQTVKTSGSCGACHLVHKAPNKLKLWARPYGPINEKANAMDVLCTSCHSKGNIAEKKIPAVATHPAQKLLTNITIFSKEGTNYMPLFDVDGREKNVGNISCPTCHNAHEWSPSLMEMAAGKGAKGNTEKGFRFLRNMSYNTFCMDCHGPDAIYRYMYFHEPEIRLKK
;
A
#
# COMPACT_ATOMS: atom_id res chain seq x y z
N MET A 1 18.14 -10.35 -111.85
CA MET A 1 17.49 -10.74 -110.57
C MET A 1 18.04 -12.05 -109.98
N ALA A 2 19.24 -12.52 -110.32
CA ALA A 2 19.81 -13.77 -109.79
C ALA A 2 20.66 -13.58 -108.51
N ASN A 3 21.35 -12.43 -108.37
CA ASN A 3 22.31 -12.24 -107.27
C ASN A 3 21.68 -11.90 -105.91
N SER A 4 20.50 -11.26 -105.85
CA SER A 4 19.86 -10.96 -104.55
C SER A 4 19.30 -12.20 -103.84
N ARG A 5 18.90 -13.25 -104.57
CA ARG A 5 18.36 -14.47 -103.95
C ARG A 5 19.45 -15.32 -103.28
N LEU A 6 20.67 -15.33 -103.84
CA LEU A 6 21.81 -16.05 -103.27
C LEU A 6 22.31 -15.40 -101.97
N TYR A 7 22.37 -14.06 -101.92
CA TYR A 7 22.76 -13.34 -100.71
C TYR A 7 21.75 -13.49 -99.58
N ILE A 8 20.45 -13.51 -99.88
CA ILE A 8 19.41 -13.76 -98.87
C ILE A 8 19.50 -15.20 -98.33
N TYR A 9 19.77 -16.19 -99.21
CA TYR A 9 19.93 -17.60 -98.80
C TYR A 9 21.19 -17.83 -97.93
N LEU A 10 22.30 -17.17 -98.25
CA LEU A 10 23.53 -17.27 -97.44
C LEU A 10 23.39 -16.55 -96.10
N LEU A 11 22.67 -15.41 -96.06
CA LEU A 11 22.40 -14.70 -94.83
C LEU A 11 21.48 -15.51 -93.90
N THR A 12 20.43 -16.15 -94.44
CA THR A 12 19.54 -17.00 -93.64
C THR A 12 20.25 -18.26 -93.14
N ILE A 13 21.11 -18.90 -93.92
CA ILE A 13 21.90 -20.06 -93.48
C ILE A 13 22.88 -19.67 -92.36
N SER A 14 23.58 -18.54 -92.47
CA SER A 14 24.49 -18.06 -91.41
C SER A 14 23.76 -17.66 -90.12
N ILE A 15 22.55 -17.09 -90.22
CA ILE A 15 21.71 -16.78 -89.05
C ILE A 15 21.23 -18.07 -88.37
N VAL A 16 20.78 -19.07 -89.14
CA VAL A 16 20.32 -20.37 -88.60
C VAL A 16 21.46 -21.15 -87.94
N LEU A 17 22.67 -21.15 -88.53
CA LEU A 17 23.85 -21.82 -87.97
C LEU A 17 24.39 -21.12 -86.71
N SER A 18 24.31 -19.78 -86.63
CA SER A 18 24.74 -19.02 -85.44
C SER A 18 23.76 -19.16 -84.26
N LEU A 19 22.45 -19.27 -84.55
CA LEU A 19 21.43 -19.54 -83.54
C LEU A 19 21.53 -20.96 -82.96
N CYS A 20 21.81 -21.98 -83.79
CA CYS A 20 22.03 -23.36 -83.31
C CYS A 20 23.28 -23.50 -82.44
N SER A 21 24.38 -22.84 -82.80
CA SER A 21 25.65 -22.95 -82.07
C SER A 21 25.58 -22.33 -80.67
N SER A 22 24.86 -21.21 -80.55
CA SER A 22 24.66 -20.51 -79.27
C SER A 22 23.74 -21.29 -78.33
N ALA A 23 22.70 -21.93 -78.87
CA ALA A 23 21.79 -22.78 -78.10
C ALA A 23 22.48 -24.03 -77.54
N ILE A 24 23.29 -24.71 -78.34
CA ILE A 24 24.05 -25.91 -77.91
C ILE A 24 25.12 -25.53 -76.88
N ALA A 25 25.78 -24.38 -77.01
CA ALA A 25 26.74 -23.88 -76.04
C ALA A 25 26.09 -23.47 -74.69
N LEU A 26 24.92 -22.82 -74.73
CA LEU A 26 24.12 -22.54 -73.52
C LEU A 26 23.64 -23.82 -72.83
N GLU A 27 23.20 -24.81 -73.60
CA GLU A 27 22.73 -26.10 -73.08
C GLU A 27 23.87 -26.89 -72.40
N LYS A 28 25.09 -26.88 -72.98
CA LYS A 28 26.29 -27.52 -72.40
C LYS A 28 26.76 -26.82 -71.11
N SER A 29 26.63 -25.50 -71.03
CA SER A 29 26.91 -24.70 -69.83
C SER A 29 25.89 -24.98 -68.71
N SER A 30 24.60 -25.02 -69.05
CA SER A 30 23.50 -25.36 -68.14
C SER A 30 23.66 -26.76 -67.53
N LYS A 31 23.98 -27.77 -68.36
CA LYS A 31 24.22 -29.15 -67.89
C LYS A 31 25.42 -29.26 -66.95
N ARG A 32 26.51 -28.50 -67.19
CA ARG A 32 27.67 -28.43 -66.28
C ARG A 32 27.34 -27.78 -64.93
N ASN A 33 26.51 -26.75 -64.92
CA ASN A 33 26.12 -26.05 -63.68
C ASN A 33 25.16 -26.90 -62.83
N CYS A 34 24.21 -27.60 -63.47
CA CYS A 34 23.33 -28.53 -62.77
C CYS A 34 24.09 -29.77 -62.24
N ALA A 35 25.12 -30.22 -62.95
CA ALA A 35 25.95 -31.35 -62.58
C ALA A 35 26.79 -31.16 -61.31
N ILE A 36 27.00 -29.91 -60.86
CA ILE A 36 27.70 -29.62 -59.59
C ILE A 36 26.90 -30.18 -58.41
N CYS A 37 25.58 -30.01 -58.42
CA CYS A 37 24.70 -30.53 -57.38
C CYS A 37 24.14 -31.91 -57.76
N HIS A 38 23.80 -32.12 -59.04
CA HIS A 38 23.28 -33.36 -59.57
C HIS A 38 24.38 -34.15 -60.30
N VAL A 39 25.41 -34.59 -59.58
CA VAL A 39 26.53 -35.36 -60.17
C VAL A 39 26.06 -36.59 -60.95
N MET A 40 24.92 -37.17 -60.56
CA MET A 40 24.26 -38.29 -61.27
C MET A 40 23.62 -37.91 -62.62
N TRP A 41 23.59 -36.63 -62.97
CA TRP A 41 23.13 -36.14 -64.28
C TRP A 41 24.27 -36.00 -65.29
N ILE A 42 25.52 -36.22 -64.87
CA ILE A 42 26.68 -36.29 -65.78
C ILE A 42 26.65 -37.64 -66.49
N ASP A 43 26.65 -37.61 -67.82
CA ASP A 43 26.54 -38.81 -68.64
C ASP A 43 27.73 -39.77 -68.45
N ASP A 44 28.91 -39.27 -68.06
CA ASP A 44 30.09 -40.09 -67.72
C ASP A 44 29.89 -41.00 -66.49
N PHE A 45 28.92 -40.67 -65.62
CA PHE A 45 28.51 -41.52 -64.49
C PHE A 45 27.29 -42.40 -64.81
N ARG A 46 26.67 -42.23 -65.98
CA ARG A 46 25.58 -43.08 -66.48
C ARG A 46 26.14 -44.24 -67.30
N THR A 47 26.79 -45.16 -66.62
CA THR A 47 27.28 -46.40 -67.25
C THR A 47 26.28 -47.53 -67.09
N ASP A 48 26.25 -48.42 -68.07
CA ASP A 48 25.59 -49.75 -68.06
C ASP A 48 26.27 -50.77 -67.11
N LYS A 49 27.24 -50.31 -66.31
CA LYS A 49 27.96 -51.09 -65.30
C LYS A 49 27.45 -50.80 -63.91
N GLU A 50 27.36 -51.84 -63.08
CA GLU A 50 27.09 -51.74 -61.65
C GLU A 50 28.14 -50.86 -60.96
N THR A 51 27.68 -49.89 -60.16
CA THR A 51 28.58 -49.00 -59.42
C THR A 51 29.33 -49.79 -58.34
N LEU A 52 30.62 -49.49 -58.15
CA LEU A 52 31.46 -50.13 -57.11
C LEU A 52 30.94 -49.90 -55.68
N ILE A 53 30.03 -48.96 -55.51
CA ILE A 53 29.27 -48.70 -54.29
C ILE A 53 27.84 -49.13 -54.59
N GLU A 54 27.30 -50.03 -53.78
CA GLU A 54 25.91 -50.50 -53.91
C GLU A 54 24.95 -49.31 -53.84
N TRP A 55 24.02 -49.22 -54.79
CA TRP A 55 23.04 -48.16 -54.84
C TRP A 55 22.10 -48.28 -53.62
N GLN A 56 22.26 -47.37 -52.68
CA GLN A 56 21.43 -47.30 -51.49
C GLN A 56 20.42 -46.15 -51.66
N PRO A 57 19.12 -46.41 -51.93
CA PRO A 57 18.07 -45.38 -51.94
C PRO A 57 17.82 -44.75 -50.55
N GLY A 58 18.69 -44.99 -49.57
CA GLY A 58 18.56 -44.56 -48.18
C GLY A 58 18.81 -43.07 -47.91
N ASN A 59 19.42 -42.33 -48.86
CA ASN A 59 19.75 -40.91 -48.68
C ASN A 59 18.74 -39.95 -49.36
N VAL A 60 17.49 -40.39 -49.54
CA VAL A 60 16.41 -39.52 -50.02
C VAL A 60 16.04 -38.54 -48.91
N LEU A 61 16.41 -37.26 -49.04
CA LEU A 61 16.14 -36.24 -48.02
C LEU A 61 14.94 -35.36 -48.33
N MET A 62 14.31 -35.49 -49.49
CA MET A 62 13.07 -34.80 -49.85
C MET A 62 12.09 -35.80 -50.45
N LYS A 63 10.81 -35.72 -50.08
CA LYS A 63 9.74 -36.52 -50.68
C LYS A 63 9.81 -36.36 -52.22
N ASP A 64 9.87 -37.48 -52.93
CA ASP A 64 9.82 -37.55 -54.39
C ASP A 64 11.02 -36.92 -55.16
N THR A 65 12.25 -37.04 -54.64
CA THR A 65 13.49 -36.49 -55.27
C THR A 65 14.65 -37.49 -55.42
N GLN A 66 15.60 -37.20 -56.31
CA GLN A 66 16.83 -38.00 -56.55
C GLN A 66 17.94 -37.64 -55.53
N GLY A 67 18.39 -38.63 -54.74
CA GLY A 67 18.87 -38.48 -53.36
C GLY A 67 20.36 -38.33 -53.07
N VAL A 68 20.98 -37.21 -53.44
CA VAL A 68 22.28 -36.75 -52.87
C VAL A 68 22.40 -35.23 -52.78
N VAL A 69 21.56 -34.50 -53.53
CA VAL A 69 21.72 -33.05 -53.77
C VAL A 69 21.39 -32.15 -52.57
N SER A 70 20.71 -32.71 -51.56
CA SER A 70 20.26 -31.99 -50.37
C SER A 70 20.88 -32.55 -49.08
N SER A 71 21.92 -33.38 -49.21
CA SER A 71 22.65 -33.93 -48.07
C SER A 71 23.49 -32.89 -47.36
N GLU A 72 23.75 -33.13 -46.08
CA GLU A 72 24.58 -32.24 -45.28
C GLU A 72 26.01 -32.16 -45.86
N GLU A 73 26.53 -33.27 -46.37
CA GLU A 73 27.83 -33.37 -47.04
C GLU A 73 27.87 -32.51 -48.31
N MET A 74 26.79 -32.52 -49.11
CA MET A 74 26.67 -31.70 -50.31
C MET A 74 26.58 -30.20 -49.96
N CYS A 75 25.85 -29.83 -48.90
CA CYS A 75 25.85 -28.45 -48.40
C CYS A 75 27.26 -28.06 -47.90
N TYR A 76 27.90 -28.93 -47.12
CA TYR A 76 29.23 -28.71 -46.55
C TYR A 76 30.29 -28.49 -47.63
N SER A 77 30.25 -29.24 -48.74
CA SER A 77 31.20 -29.11 -49.84
C SER A 77 31.09 -27.80 -50.61
N CYS A 78 29.95 -27.11 -50.57
CA CYS A 78 29.81 -25.78 -51.19
C CYS A 78 30.17 -24.64 -50.23
N HIS A 79 29.96 -24.86 -48.93
CA HIS A 79 30.32 -23.93 -47.86
C HIS A 79 31.83 -23.88 -47.58
N ASP A 80 32.68 -24.42 -48.46
CA ASP A 80 34.13 -24.44 -48.35
C ASP A 80 34.86 -23.25 -48.99
N GLY A 81 34.10 -22.34 -49.60
CA GLY A 81 34.63 -21.20 -50.34
C GLY A 81 34.00 -21.02 -51.72
N TYR A 82 33.32 -22.05 -52.27
CA TYR A 82 32.64 -21.94 -53.58
C TYR A 82 31.44 -20.98 -53.60
N VAL A 83 30.68 -20.85 -52.50
CA VAL A 83 29.64 -19.80 -52.35
C VAL A 83 30.02 -18.75 -51.30
N MET A 84 30.48 -19.20 -50.14
CA MET A 84 31.08 -18.42 -49.05
C MET A 84 31.55 -19.45 -48.01
N ASP A 85 32.81 -19.37 -47.55
CA ASP A 85 33.23 -20.28 -46.49
C ASP A 85 32.55 -19.90 -45.17
N SER A 86 31.62 -20.74 -44.72
CA SER A 86 30.93 -20.59 -43.44
C SER A 86 31.00 -21.86 -42.60
N ARG A 87 31.87 -22.82 -42.95
CA ARG A 87 32.00 -24.10 -42.22
C ARG A 87 32.37 -23.87 -40.76
N SER A 88 33.22 -22.89 -40.53
CA SER A 88 33.69 -22.47 -39.20
C SER A 88 32.59 -21.89 -38.31
N VAL A 89 31.44 -21.52 -38.87
CA VAL A 89 30.27 -20.99 -38.15
C VAL A 89 29.18 -22.05 -38.07
N THR A 90 28.71 -22.56 -39.22
CA THR A 90 27.56 -23.45 -39.30
C THR A 90 27.78 -24.81 -38.61
N TRP A 91 28.99 -25.37 -38.62
CA TRP A 91 29.28 -26.71 -38.09
C TRP A 91 30.11 -26.75 -36.78
N LYS A 92 30.56 -25.60 -36.26
CA LYS A 92 31.50 -25.56 -35.12
C LYS A 92 30.84 -25.51 -33.74
N TYR A 93 29.65 -24.93 -33.63
CA TYR A 93 28.93 -24.79 -32.35
C TYR A 93 27.49 -25.33 -32.47
N ASN A 94 26.54 -24.77 -31.72
CA ASN A 94 25.16 -25.22 -31.74
C ASN A 94 24.43 -24.68 -32.96
N GLY A 95 23.50 -25.48 -33.49
CA GLY A 95 22.59 -25.09 -34.54
C GLY A 95 21.32 -25.94 -34.50
N HIS A 96 20.34 -25.60 -35.34
CA HIS A 96 19.24 -26.53 -35.57
C HIS A 96 19.82 -27.87 -36.05
N ARG A 97 19.53 -28.94 -35.32
CA ARG A 97 20.02 -30.27 -35.68
C ARG A 97 19.24 -30.77 -36.89
N THR A 98 19.97 -31.15 -37.92
CA THR A 98 19.47 -31.87 -39.09
C THR A 98 19.07 -33.30 -38.70
N PHE A 99 18.20 -33.91 -39.51
CA PHE A 99 17.70 -35.29 -39.35
C PHE A 99 17.02 -35.55 -37.99
N MET A 100 16.40 -34.51 -37.45
CA MET A 100 15.60 -34.59 -36.23
C MET A 100 14.15 -34.23 -36.54
N LYS A 101 13.22 -35.05 -36.04
CA LYS A 101 11.79 -34.75 -36.12
C LYS A 101 11.48 -33.48 -35.32
N PRO A 102 10.67 -32.55 -35.84
CA PRO A 102 10.19 -31.41 -35.07
C PRO A 102 9.55 -31.87 -33.76
N SER A 103 9.88 -31.21 -32.65
CA SER A 103 9.24 -31.51 -31.37
C SER A 103 7.74 -31.17 -31.41
N LYS A 104 6.94 -31.74 -30.50
CA LYS A 104 5.51 -31.40 -30.30
C LYS A 104 5.22 -29.89 -30.07
N ASN A 105 6.25 -29.09 -29.78
CA ASN A 105 6.13 -27.65 -29.54
C ASN A 105 6.47 -26.79 -30.76
N VAL A 106 6.77 -27.40 -31.90
CA VAL A 106 7.12 -26.74 -33.16
C VAL A 106 6.13 -27.19 -34.23
N THR A 107 5.63 -26.24 -35.02
CA THR A 107 4.69 -26.53 -36.11
C THR A 107 5.34 -26.10 -37.42
N VAL A 108 5.81 -27.05 -38.22
CA VAL A 108 6.44 -26.73 -39.50
C VAL A 108 5.34 -26.60 -40.57
N PRO A 109 5.20 -25.44 -41.25
CA PRO A 109 4.19 -25.27 -42.29
C PRO A 109 4.57 -26.05 -43.56
N ALA A 110 3.57 -26.37 -44.38
CA ALA A 110 3.73 -27.23 -45.55
C ALA A 110 4.69 -26.67 -46.62
N ASP A 111 4.91 -25.36 -46.63
CA ASP A 111 5.81 -24.68 -47.56
C ASP A 111 7.29 -24.72 -47.12
N LEU A 112 7.58 -25.25 -45.93
CA LEU A 112 8.91 -25.61 -45.46
C LEU A 112 9.02 -27.14 -45.47
N PRO A 113 9.65 -27.74 -46.50
CA PRO A 113 9.62 -29.19 -46.68
C PRO A 113 10.44 -29.89 -45.60
N LEU A 114 9.88 -30.97 -45.05
CA LEU A 114 10.60 -31.93 -44.21
C LEU A 114 11.16 -33.06 -45.08
N SER A 115 12.00 -33.89 -44.49
CA SER A 115 12.51 -35.08 -45.15
C SER A 115 11.42 -36.10 -45.44
N ASN A 116 11.74 -37.14 -46.22
CA ASN A 116 10.85 -38.29 -46.41
C ASN A 116 10.51 -39.03 -45.10
N LYS A 117 11.30 -38.81 -44.03
CA LYS A 117 11.08 -39.31 -42.66
C LYS A 117 10.44 -38.27 -41.75
N ASP A 118 9.97 -37.14 -42.30
CA ASP A 118 9.40 -36.00 -41.59
C ASP A 118 10.39 -35.32 -40.61
N GLU A 119 11.68 -35.26 -40.99
CA GLU A 119 12.75 -34.63 -40.22
C GLU A 119 13.15 -33.26 -40.79
N ILE A 120 13.64 -32.35 -39.94
CA ILE A 120 14.23 -31.08 -40.36
C ILE A 120 15.59 -31.36 -41.01
N TYR A 121 15.91 -30.72 -42.12
CA TYR A 121 17.23 -30.75 -42.77
C TYR A 121 17.54 -29.38 -43.38
N CYS A 122 18.74 -29.21 -43.97
CA CYS A 122 19.18 -27.91 -44.54
C CYS A 122 18.16 -27.34 -45.53
N GLY A 123 17.59 -28.20 -46.38
CA GLY A 123 16.60 -27.81 -47.39
C GLY A 123 15.21 -27.52 -46.83
N THR A 124 14.95 -27.65 -45.53
CA THR A 124 13.73 -27.13 -44.90
C THR A 124 13.74 -25.60 -44.89
N CYS A 125 14.88 -24.99 -44.58
CA CYS A 125 15.04 -23.54 -44.57
C CYS A 125 15.65 -23.01 -45.87
N HIS A 126 16.50 -23.81 -46.53
CA HIS A 126 17.22 -23.42 -47.72
C HIS A 126 16.64 -24.04 -49.01
N THR A 127 16.83 -23.36 -50.13
CA THR A 127 16.57 -23.90 -51.47
C THR A 127 17.69 -23.52 -52.42
N ALA A 128 18.30 -24.53 -53.04
CA ALA A 128 19.25 -24.35 -54.13
C ALA A 128 18.56 -24.02 -55.46
N HIS A 129 17.23 -24.17 -55.53
CA HIS A 129 16.41 -23.95 -56.71
C HIS A 129 15.42 -22.79 -56.48
N GLY A 130 15.40 -21.84 -57.42
CA GLY A 130 14.57 -20.63 -57.36
C GLY A 130 15.38 -19.37 -57.05
N GLY A 131 14.90 -18.21 -57.50
CA GLY A 131 15.43 -16.92 -57.05
C GLY A 131 15.04 -16.75 -55.58
N GLY A 132 15.93 -17.16 -54.68
CA GLY A 132 15.62 -17.13 -53.26
C GLY A 132 15.48 -15.72 -52.71
N SER A 133 15.08 -15.62 -51.45
CA SER A 133 14.54 -14.37 -50.90
C SER A 133 15.68 -13.43 -50.45
N ASN A 134 15.88 -12.30 -51.15
CA ASN A 134 16.91 -11.31 -50.81
C ASN A 134 16.54 -10.59 -49.51
N THR A 135 17.16 -11.00 -48.41
CA THR A 135 16.86 -10.48 -47.07
C THR A 135 17.80 -9.39 -46.60
N ASP A 136 18.88 -9.09 -47.34
CA ASP A 136 19.88 -8.12 -46.92
C ASP A 136 20.32 -7.22 -48.08
N ALA A 137 20.06 -5.91 -47.96
CA ALA A 137 20.50 -4.90 -48.92
C ALA A 137 22.03 -4.67 -48.88
N SER A 138 22.74 -5.20 -47.87
CA SER A 138 24.20 -5.15 -47.78
C SER A 138 24.90 -6.23 -48.61
N ILE A 139 24.18 -7.27 -49.05
CA ILE A 139 24.70 -8.28 -49.98
C ILE A 139 24.39 -7.81 -51.41
N SER A 140 25.22 -6.91 -51.92
CA SER A 140 25.21 -6.57 -53.34
C SER A 140 25.77 -7.73 -54.16
N GLY A 141 24.87 -8.57 -54.67
CA GLY A 141 25.17 -9.62 -55.64
C GLY A 141 25.08 -11.05 -55.07
N GLY A 142 23.99 -11.77 -55.39
CA GLY A 142 23.98 -13.23 -55.38
C GLY A 142 22.95 -13.88 -54.45
N LEU A 143 21.90 -14.45 -55.07
CA LEU A 143 21.09 -15.59 -54.64
C LEU A 143 21.12 -15.92 -53.13
N SER A 144 20.30 -15.28 -52.31
CA SER A 144 19.99 -15.80 -50.98
C SER A 144 19.37 -17.19 -51.12
N PHE A 145 20.00 -18.22 -50.56
CA PHE A 145 19.49 -19.61 -50.60
C PHE A 145 18.34 -19.84 -49.61
N LEU A 146 17.74 -18.82 -49.00
CA LEU A 146 16.59 -19.00 -48.11
C LEU A 146 15.30 -19.21 -48.91
N ARG A 147 14.46 -20.14 -48.45
CA ARG A 147 13.12 -20.37 -49.04
C ARG A 147 12.16 -19.22 -48.82
N LYS A 148 12.34 -18.48 -47.73
CA LYS A 148 11.44 -17.43 -47.26
C LYS A 148 12.24 -16.26 -46.71
N ASP A 149 11.71 -15.06 -46.87
CA ASP A 149 12.26 -13.88 -46.21
C ASP A 149 12.29 -14.09 -44.70
N ASN A 150 13.43 -13.78 -44.10
CA ASN A 150 13.61 -13.81 -42.65
C ASN A 150 13.79 -12.40 -42.08
N ILE A 151 13.09 -11.42 -42.66
CA ILE A 151 13.07 -10.05 -42.15
C ILE A 151 12.47 -10.08 -40.74
N ASP A 152 13.17 -9.52 -39.76
CA ASP A 152 12.77 -9.50 -38.35
C ASP A 152 12.37 -10.90 -37.82
N SER A 153 13.12 -11.95 -38.15
CA SER A 153 12.84 -13.32 -37.69
C SER A 153 11.51 -13.93 -38.15
N GLN A 154 10.88 -13.43 -39.22
CA GLN A 154 9.60 -13.95 -39.75
C GLN A 154 9.62 -15.45 -40.02
N MET A 155 10.72 -16.00 -40.53
CA MET A 155 10.85 -17.44 -40.81
C MET A 155 10.87 -18.26 -39.50
N CYS A 156 11.41 -17.71 -38.41
CA CYS A 156 11.38 -18.37 -37.10
C CYS A 156 9.96 -18.50 -36.57
N GLU A 157 9.13 -17.46 -36.77
CA GLU A 157 7.76 -17.39 -36.28
C GLU A 157 6.81 -18.35 -37.01
N MET A 158 7.14 -18.72 -38.25
CA MET A 158 6.43 -19.76 -39.01
C MET A 158 6.43 -21.10 -38.26
N CYS A 159 7.54 -21.44 -37.60
CA CYS A 159 7.72 -22.71 -36.89
C CYS A 159 7.49 -22.62 -35.37
N HIS A 160 7.93 -21.53 -34.75
CA HIS A 160 7.86 -21.28 -33.31
C HIS A 160 6.66 -20.41 -32.92
N THR A 161 5.48 -20.81 -33.40
CA THR A 161 4.24 -20.00 -33.34
C THR A 161 3.83 -19.63 -31.92
N LYS A 162 4.02 -20.52 -30.94
CA LYS A 162 3.70 -20.25 -29.52
C LYS A 162 4.63 -19.20 -28.92
N GLN A 163 5.94 -19.31 -29.19
CA GLN A 163 6.94 -18.36 -28.72
C GLN A 163 6.75 -16.99 -29.37
N ALA A 164 6.42 -16.96 -30.67
CA ALA A 164 6.09 -15.74 -31.42
C ALA A 164 4.83 -15.05 -30.85
N ALA A 165 3.81 -15.81 -30.46
CA ALA A 165 2.58 -15.32 -29.85
C ALA A 165 2.74 -14.96 -28.36
N PHE A 166 3.77 -14.17 -28.02
CA PHE A 166 4.17 -13.86 -26.64
C PHE A 166 3.04 -13.28 -25.78
N LYS A 167 2.09 -12.54 -26.35
CA LYS A 167 0.93 -12.00 -25.61
C LYS A 167 -0.01 -13.10 -25.12
N ARG A 168 -0.21 -14.14 -25.93
CA ARG A 168 -1.10 -15.28 -25.65
C ARG A 168 -0.43 -16.30 -24.72
N TYR A 169 0.88 -16.49 -24.87
CA TYR A 169 1.65 -17.48 -24.11
C TYR A 169 2.62 -16.85 -23.10
N HIS A 170 2.32 -15.61 -22.69
CA HIS A 170 3.01 -14.87 -21.63
C HIS A 170 4.55 -14.84 -21.75
N GLY A 171 5.06 -14.72 -22.97
CA GLY A 171 6.49 -14.66 -23.27
C GLY A 171 7.08 -13.25 -23.20
N HIS A 172 8.39 -13.18 -23.43
CA HIS A 172 9.14 -11.95 -23.54
C HIS A 172 8.64 -11.15 -24.76
N PRO A 173 8.42 -9.83 -24.62
CA PRO A 173 7.99 -9.00 -25.73
C PRO A 173 9.00 -9.01 -26.89
N VAL A 174 8.49 -9.22 -28.11
CA VAL A 174 9.22 -9.12 -29.37
C VAL A 174 8.45 -8.23 -30.34
N LYS A 175 9.16 -7.53 -31.23
CA LYS A 175 8.58 -6.63 -32.26
C LYS A 175 7.62 -5.56 -31.70
N THR A 176 7.88 -5.09 -30.48
CA THR A 176 7.02 -4.11 -29.81
C THR A 176 7.49 -2.68 -30.08
N LYS A 177 8.30 -2.12 -29.17
CA LYS A 177 8.80 -0.74 -29.22
C LYS A 177 10.27 -0.73 -29.63
N SER A 178 10.77 0.47 -29.91
CA SER A 178 12.19 0.75 -30.07
C SER A 178 12.90 0.63 -28.73
N TYR A 179 14.09 0.03 -28.73
CA TYR A 179 14.98 -0.16 -27.59
C TYR A 179 16.41 0.12 -28.01
N ASP A 180 17.20 0.64 -27.08
CA ASP A 180 18.65 0.68 -27.20
C ASP A 180 19.20 -0.73 -26.89
N ILE A 181 19.54 -1.48 -27.93
CA ILE A 181 20.01 -2.86 -27.81
C ILE A 181 21.54 -2.84 -27.70
N PRO A 182 22.14 -3.35 -26.62
CA PRO A 182 23.58 -3.27 -26.39
C PRO A 182 24.42 -3.91 -27.51
N GLU A 183 25.46 -3.20 -27.96
CA GLU A 183 26.31 -3.62 -29.10
C GLU A 183 26.94 -5.01 -28.91
N ILE A 184 27.26 -5.34 -27.66
CA ILE A 184 27.84 -6.63 -27.25
C ILE A 184 27.01 -7.84 -27.72
N LEU A 185 25.70 -7.68 -27.94
CA LEU A 185 24.86 -8.75 -28.49
C LEU A 185 25.17 -8.98 -29.98
N PHE A 186 25.36 -7.91 -30.76
CA PHE A 186 25.70 -8.03 -32.19
C PHE A 186 27.11 -8.56 -32.38
N ASP A 187 28.06 -8.14 -31.54
CA ASP A 187 29.42 -8.72 -31.48
C ASP A 187 29.39 -10.22 -31.12
N ALA A 188 28.38 -10.66 -30.37
CA ALA A 188 28.17 -12.06 -30.01
C ALA A 188 27.47 -12.89 -31.11
N GLY A 189 26.98 -12.25 -32.17
CA GLY A 189 26.32 -12.92 -33.31
C GLY A 189 24.84 -12.57 -33.49
N SER A 190 24.25 -11.74 -32.63
CA SER A 190 22.85 -11.30 -32.80
C SER A 190 22.65 -10.53 -34.11
N LYS A 191 21.40 -10.51 -34.59
CA LYS A 191 20.98 -9.68 -35.73
C LYS A 191 20.08 -8.54 -35.29
N ARG A 192 20.28 -7.39 -35.93
CA ARG A 192 19.40 -6.21 -35.80
C ARG A 192 18.08 -6.47 -36.50
N SER A 193 17.01 -5.87 -35.98
CA SER A 193 15.79 -5.72 -36.77
C SER A 193 16.05 -4.81 -37.98
N ARG A 194 15.12 -4.81 -38.94
CA ARG A 194 15.14 -3.89 -40.10
C ARG A 194 15.17 -2.42 -39.67
N SER A 195 14.54 -2.09 -38.55
CA SER A 195 14.56 -0.76 -37.95
C SER A 195 15.81 -0.48 -37.09
N GLY A 196 16.63 -1.49 -36.82
CA GLY A 196 17.85 -1.41 -36.01
C GLY A 196 17.64 -1.51 -34.50
N ASP A 197 16.41 -1.34 -34.02
CA ASP A 197 16.08 -1.00 -32.63
C ASP A 197 14.99 -1.87 -32.00
N ARG A 198 14.59 -3.00 -32.61
CA ARG A 198 13.55 -3.89 -32.05
C ARG A 198 14.16 -5.22 -31.62
N VAL A 199 13.70 -5.72 -30.47
CA VAL A 199 13.99 -7.08 -30.03
C VAL A 199 13.23 -8.06 -30.92
N ILE A 200 13.98 -8.93 -31.59
CA ILE A 200 13.50 -10.03 -32.45
C ILE A 200 14.10 -11.36 -31.96
N CYS A 201 13.68 -12.49 -32.52
CA CYS A 201 14.21 -13.79 -32.12
C CYS A 201 15.74 -13.85 -32.27
N GLN A 202 16.25 -13.31 -33.38
CA GLN A 202 17.68 -13.23 -33.68
C GLN A 202 18.45 -12.21 -32.83
N THR A 203 17.79 -11.45 -31.95
CA THR A 203 18.47 -10.65 -30.93
C THR A 203 19.07 -11.54 -29.84
N CYS A 204 18.44 -12.70 -29.57
CA CYS A 204 18.88 -13.63 -28.52
C CYS A 204 19.39 -14.96 -29.11
N HIS A 205 18.90 -15.35 -30.27
CA HIS A 205 19.16 -16.66 -30.88
C HIS A 205 19.98 -16.57 -32.16
N GLU A 206 20.82 -17.58 -32.37
CA GLU A 206 21.56 -17.76 -33.63
C GLU A 206 21.37 -19.20 -34.11
N VAL A 207 20.91 -19.38 -35.35
CA VAL A 207 20.56 -20.71 -35.87
C VAL A 207 21.78 -21.52 -36.31
N HIS A 208 22.89 -20.84 -36.61
CA HIS A 208 24.15 -21.42 -37.08
C HIS A 208 25.31 -20.94 -36.21
N GLY A 209 25.94 -21.84 -35.47
CA GLY A 209 27.12 -21.48 -34.68
C GLY A 209 26.82 -20.74 -33.37
N ALA A 210 25.61 -20.92 -32.81
CA ALA A 210 25.27 -20.39 -31.50
C ALA A 210 26.22 -20.92 -30.41
N LYS A 211 26.80 -19.98 -29.66
CA LYS A 211 27.74 -20.31 -28.57
C LYS A 211 27.04 -20.87 -27.34
N GLY A 212 25.80 -20.44 -27.09
CA GLY A 212 25.03 -20.87 -25.93
C GLY A 212 24.10 -22.04 -26.22
N ASP A 213 23.74 -22.77 -25.16
CA ASP A 213 22.69 -23.78 -25.21
C ASP A 213 21.35 -23.20 -25.70
N LYS A 214 20.51 -24.06 -26.29
CA LYS A 214 19.21 -23.68 -26.89
C LYS A 214 19.34 -22.58 -27.95
N LEU A 215 20.47 -22.60 -28.68
CA LEU A 215 20.74 -21.73 -29.81
C LEU A 215 20.79 -20.26 -29.43
N THR A 216 21.36 -19.92 -28.28
CA THR A 216 21.53 -18.53 -27.87
C THR A 216 22.87 -17.99 -28.37
N VAL A 217 22.93 -16.69 -28.68
CA VAL A 217 24.16 -16.04 -29.20
C VAL A 217 25.34 -16.14 -28.22
N MET A 218 25.05 -16.38 -26.94
CA MET A 218 26.03 -16.59 -25.90
C MET A 218 25.47 -17.45 -24.76
N GLU A 219 26.37 -18.00 -23.95
CA GLU A 219 26.04 -18.72 -22.72
C GLU A 219 25.15 -17.88 -21.77
N ASN A 220 24.00 -18.43 -21.39
CA ASN A 220 23.06 -17.80 -20.47
C ASN A 220 23.10 -18.38 -19.04
N LYS A 221 24.27 -18.85 -18.60
CA LYS A 221 24.47 -19.28 -17.21
C LYS A 221 24.27 -18.08 -16.28
N ALA A 222 23.58 -18.32 -15.14
CA ALA A 222 23.23 -17.28 -14.16
C ALA A 222 22.50 -16.06 -14.77
N SER A 223 21.70 -16.27 -15.82
CA SER A 223 20.91 -15.22 -16.48
C SER A 223 21.75 -14.09 -17.12
N LYS A 224 22.99 -14.37 -17.53
CA LYS A 224 23.91 -13.39 -18.12
C LYS A 224 23.32 -12.66 -19.33
N LEU A 225 22.60 -13.37 -20.21
CA LEU A 225 21.95 -12.78 -21.38
C LEU A 225 20.89 -11.74 -20.98
N CYS A 226 20.14 -12.02 -19.90
CA CYS A 226 19.11 -11.12 -19.40
C CYS A 226 19.73 -9.82 -18.86
N THR A 227 20.82 -9.93 -18.10
CA THR A 227 21.48 -8.79 -17.44
C THR A 227 22.18 -7.82 -18.40
N ILE A 228 22.38 -8.21 -19.66
CA ILE A 228 22.93 -7.31 -20.70
C ILE A 228 21.95 -6.16 -20.96
N CYS A 229 20.65 -6.45 -21.07
CA CYS A 229 19.63 -5.42 -21.26
C CYS A 229 19.01 -4.97 -19.92
N HIS A 230 18.89 -5.88 -18.95
CA HIS A 230 18.27 -5.63 -17.64
C HIS A 230 19.29 -5.39 -16.53
N GLU A 231 20.25 -4.48 -16.78
CA GLU A 231 21.37 -4.21 -15.87
C GLU A 231 20.89 -3.78 -14.48
N LYS A 232 19.83 -2.96 -14.40
CA LYS A 232 19.27 -2.48 -13.13
C LYS A 232 18.73 -3.61 -12.24
N GLN A 233 18.33 -4.74 -12.82
CA GLN A 233 17.83 -5.91 -12.08
C GLN A 233 18.95 -6.83 -11.60
N LYS A 234 20.21 -6.58 -11.99
CA LYS A 234 21.38 -7.37 -11.56
C LYS A 234 21.56 -7.33 -10.04
N SER A 235 21.14 -6.26 -9.36
CA SER A 235 21.21 -6.12 -7.90
C SER A 235 20.34 -7.13 -7.12
N LEU A 236 19.48 -7.89 -7.80
CA LEU A 236 18.78 -9.06 -7.24
C LEU A 236 19.77 -10.19 -6.86
N ILE A 237 20.87 -10.33 -7.60
CA ILE A 237 21.82 -11.44 -7.44
C ILE A 237 22.45 -11.39 -6.04
N GLU A 238 22.59 -12.56 -5.40
CA GLU A 238 23.11 -12.73 -4.03
C GLU A 238 22.22 -12.15 -2.91
N THR A 239 21.04 -11.63 -3.25
CA THR A 239 20.02 -11.25 -2.26
C THR A 239 19.21 -12.46 -1.79
N LYS A 240 18.32 -12.27 -0.80
CA LYS A 240 17.35 -13.32 -0.39
C LYS A 240 16.36 -13.74 -1.49
N HIS A 241 16.15 -12.93 -2.53
CA HIS A 241 15.33 -13.31 -3.69
C HIS A 241 16.14 -13.95 -4.82
N ASP A 242 17.46 -14.13 -4.64
CA ASP A 242 18.22 -15.07 -5.45
C ASP A 242 17.96 -16.50 -4.98
N LEU A 243 16.99 -17.17 -5.63
CA LEU A 243 16.55 -18.50 -5.19
C LEU A 243 17.65 -19.57 -5.30
N ARG A 244 18.75 -19.30 -6.00
CA ARG A 244 19.93 -20.19 -5.97
C ARG A 244 20.54 -20.30 -4.58
N VAL A 245 20.32 -19.28 -3.75
CA VAL A 245 20.86 -19.19 -2.39
C VAL A 245 19.78 -19.48 -1.36
N SER A 246 18.57 -18.92 -1.52
CA SER A 246 17.51 -19.04 -0.51
C SER A 246 16.65 -20.29 -0.65
N LEU A 247 16.41 -20.78 -1.86
CA LEU A 247 15.53 -21.92 -2.16
C LEU A 247 16.12 -22.78 -3.31
N PRO A 248 17.31 -23.39 -3.15
CA PRO A 248 18.06 -24.01 -4.25
C PRO A 248 17.41 -25.25 -4.87
N ASP A 249 16.48 -25.90 -4.16
CA ASP A 249 15.77 -27.08 -4.66
C ASP A 249 14.43 -26.75 -5.31
N GLU A 250 14.00 -25.49 -5.24
CA GLU A 250 12.67 -25.06 -5.63
C GLU A 250 12.56 -24.90 -7.16
N LYS A 251 11.59 -25.59 -7.76
CA LYS A 251 11.52 -25.75 -9.22
C LYS A 251 10.52 -24.81 -9.88
N ASN A 252 10.80 -24.35 -11.09
CA ASN A 252 9.82 -23.62 -11.89
C ASN A 252 8.85 -24.59 -12.62
N ILE A 253 7.85 -24.07 -13.36
CA ILE A 253 6.88 -24.89 -14.12
C ILE A 253 7.48 -25.77 -15.22
N ARG A 254 8.79 -25.65 -15.46
CA ARG A 254 9.55 -26.51 -16.38
C ARG A 254 10.40 -27.54 -15.63
N GLU A 255 10.13 -27.74 -14.35
CA GLU A 255 10.87 -28.65 -13.45
C GLU A 255 12.35 -28.29 -13.28
N GLN A 256 12.74 -27.05 -13.57
CA GLN A 256 14.14 -26.61 -13.50
C GLN A 256 14.43 -26.00 -12.12
N LYS A 257 15.55 -26.40 -11.52
CA LYS A 257 16.10 -25.76 -10.31
C LYS A 257 16.65 -24.35 -10.63
N PRO A 258 16.86 -23.48 -9.62
CA PRO A 258 17.46 -22.16 -9.84
C PRO A 258 18.90 -22.25 -10.35
N SER A 259 19.64 -23.34 -10.04
CA SER A 259 20.97 -23.60 -10.59
C SER A 259 20.96 -23.82 -12.12
N GLU A 260 19.86 -24.33 -12.67
CA GLU A 260 19.69 -24.62 -14.09
C GLU A 260 19.05 -23.45 -14.86
N SER A 261 18.11 -22.74 -14.22
CA SER A 261 17.36 -21.64 -14.85
C SER A 261 17.97 -20.26 -14.58
N GLY A 262 18.88 -20.15 -13.60
CA GLY A 262 19.48 -18.90 -13.17
C GLY A 262 18.58 -18.08 -12.22
N PRO A 263 19.11 -16.97 -11.66
CA PRO A 263 18.40 -16.14 -10.69
C PRO A 263 17.10 -15.56 -11.25
N CYS A 264 17.08 -15.15 -12.53
CA CYS A 264 15.88 -14.63 -13.16
C CYS A 264 14.93 -15.77 -13.58
N GLY A 265 15.46 -16.91 -14.02
CA GLY A 265 14.68 -18.05 -14.53
C GLY A 265 13.84 -18.78 -13.48
N ALA A 266 14.13 -18.54 -12.21
CA ALA A 266 13.33 -19.02 -11.08
C ALA A 266 11.98 -18.30 -10.96
N CYS A 267 11.88 -17.05 -11.44
CA CYS A 267 10.68 -16.21 -11.38
C CYS A 267 10.13 -15.84 -12.77
N HIS A 268 10.99 -15.77 -13.78
CA HIS A 268 10.67 -15.32 -15.13
C HIS A 268 11.03 -16.36 -16.21
N LEU A 269 10.07 -16.76 -17.02
CA LEU A 269 10.30 -17.58 -18.22
C LEU A 269 10.11 -16.77 -19.49
N ALA A 270 11.19 -16.58 -20.25
CA ALA A 270 11.16 -15.80 -21.50
C ALA A 270 10.15 -16.33 -22.53
N HIS A 271 9.75 -17.60 -22.46
CA HIS A 271 8.77 -18.19 -23.37
C HIS A 271 7.79 -19.07 -22.60
N ASN A 272 6.51 -19.10 -23.01
CA ASN A 272 5.49 -20.02 -22.47
C ASN A 272 5.43 -20.01 -20.92
N ALA A 273 5.39 -18.82 -20.34
CA ALA A 273 5.24 -18.65 -18.90
C ALA A 273 3.79 -18.93 -18.46
N SER A 274 3.56 -19.12 -17.16
CA SER A 274 2.22 -19.43 -16.63
C SER A 274 1.28 -18.22 -16.61
N GLY A 275 1.83 -17.00 -16.57
CA GLY A 275 1.04 -15.78 -16.42
C GLY A 275 1.80 -14.52 -16.77
N LYS A 276 1.11 -13.38 -16.66
CA LYS A 276 1.67 -12.04 -16.94
C LYS A 276 2.99 -11.81 -16.21
N ARG A 277 3.83 -10.93 -16.78
CA ARG A 277 5.20 -10.68 -16.33
C ARG A 277 6.10 -11.92 -16.37
N MET A 278 5.80 -12.84 -17.30
CA MET A 278 6.59 -14.04 -17.53
C MET A 278 6.66 -14.97 -16.32
N TRP A 279 5.61 -15.05 -15.49
CA TRP A 279 5.65 -15.79 -14.22
C TRP A 279 6.06 -17.27 -14.40
N ALA A 280 7.05 -17.72 -13.62
CA ALA A 280 7.68 -19.03 -13.77
C ALA A 280 7.10 -20.12 -12.84
N LYS A 281 6.19 -19.78 -11.93
CA LYS A 281 5.54 -20.72 -11.01
C LYS A 281 4.12 -21.05 -11.47
N PRO A 282 3.47 -22.11 -10.94
CA PRO A 282 2.09 -22.44 -11.29
C PRO A 282 1.16 -21.20 -11.18
N PRO A 283 0.15 -21.10 -12.05
CA PRO A 283 -0.80 -19.99 -11.98
C PRO A 283 -1.64 -20.12 -10.70
N SER A 284 -1.76 -19.04 -9.93
CA SER A 284 -2.68 -19.00 -8.79
C SER A 284 -4.12 -18.75 -9.30
N PRO A 285 -5.13 -19.54 -8.86
CA PRO A 285 -6.51 -19.37 -9.33
C PRO A 285 -7.09 -18.00 -8.96
N GLY A 286 -7.54 -17.23 -9.96
CA GLY A 286 -8.41 -16.06 -9.77
C GLY A 286 -7.75 -14.72 -9.41
N GLU A 287 -6.43 -14.56 -9.54
CA GLU A 287 -5.76 -13.79 -8.48
C GLU A 287 -5.00 -12.49 -8.82
N PRO A 288 -5.13 -11.44 -7.96
CA PRO A 288 -4.37 -10.21 -8.02
C PRO A 288 -2.86 -10.46 -8.09
N VAL A 289 -2.11 -9.56 -8.72
CA VAL A 289 -0.65 -9.69 -8.90
C VAL A 289 0.15 -10.02 -7.63
N SER A 290 -0.33 -9.66 -6.44
CA SER A 290 0.31 -9.99 -5.15
C SER A 290 0.36 -11.49 -4.85
N GLN A 291 -0.46 -12.29 -5.51
CA GLN A 291 -0.52 -13.74 -5.29
C GLN A 291 0.68 -14.49 -5.84
N GLN A 292 1.40 -13.87 -6.78
CA GLN A 292 2.74 -14.32 -7.17
C GLN A 292 3.69 -14.32 -5.97
N CYS A 293 3.55 -13.34 -5.08
CA CYS A 293 4.34 -13.26 -3.84
C CYS A 293 3.80 -14.26 -2.81
N LEU A 294 2.48 -14.36 -2.65
CA LEU A 294 1.86 -15.21 -1.62
C LEU A 294 1.98 -16.70 -1.91
N ALA A 295 2.28 -17.10 -3.15
CA ALA A 295 2.71 -18.47 -3.44
C ALA A 295 3.91 -18.92 -2.57
N CYS A 296 4.78 -17.98 -2.16
CA CYS A 296 5.93 -18.23 -1.27
C CYS A 296 5.82 -17.57 0.11
N HIS A 297 5.05 -16.49 0.23
CA HIS A 297 4.93 -15.66 1.45
C HIS A 297 3.56 -15.73 2.12
N GLY A 298 2.64 -16.55 1.59
CA GLY A 298 1.33 -16.80 2.18
C GLY A 298 1.42 -17.70 3.41
N GLN A 299 0.38 -17.66 4.26
CA GLN A 299 0.31 -18.51 5.46
C GLN A 299 0.24 -20.00 5.12
N ASP A 300 -0.42 -20.34 4.02
CA ASP A 300 -0.60 -21.72 3.54
C ASP A 300 0.56 -22.18 2.64
N SER A 301 1.63 -21.39 2.50
CA SER A 301 2.79 -21.79 1.70
C SER A 301 3.62 -22.83 2.46
N ASP A 302 3.87 -23.97 1.84
CA ASP A 302 4.82 -24.99 2.32
C ASP A 302 6.28 -24.50 2.31
N LEU A 303 6.54 -23.37 1.65
CA LEU A 303 7.84 -22.74 1.61
C LEU A 303 8.05 -21.99 2.93
N LYS A 304 9.18 -22.24 3.61
CA LYS A 304 9.60 -21.58 4.87
C LYS A 304 10.00 -20.10 4.66
N GLY A 305 9.32 -19.40 3.75
CA GLY A 305 9.47 -17.96 3.55
C GLY A 305 8.93 -17.17 4.74
N LYS A 306 9.34 -15.90 4.84
CA LYS A 306 8.70 -14.99 5.81
C LYS A 306 7.23 -14.81 5.44
N GLN A 307 6.35 -15.31 6.28
CA GLN A 307 4.90 -15.22 6.06
C GLN A 307 4.37 -13.83 6.39
N ILE A 308 3.25 -13.47 5.77
CA ILE A 308 2.46 -12.30 6.18
C ILE A 308 1.41 -12.74 7.21
N GLY A 309 1.48 -12.15 8.40
CA GLY A 309 0.58 -12.49 9.51
C GLY A 309 -0.84 -11.99 9.28
N LYS A 310 -1.77 -12.43 10.12
CA LYS A 310 -3.20 -12.06 10.04
C LYS A 310 -3.41 -10.54 10.01
N PHE A 311 -2.68 -9.80 10.83
CA PHE A 311 -2.71 -8.34 10.85
C PHE A 311 -1.58 -7.79 9.98
N SER A 312 -1.91 -7.60 8.71
CA SER A 312 -1.01 -7.04 7.70
C SER A 312 -1.73 -5.97 6.88
N HIS A 313 -0.96 -5.10 6.24
CA HIS A 313 -1.49 -4.00 5.44
C HIS A 313 -2.42 -4.57 4.36
N PRO A 314 -3.62 -4.00 4.18
CA PRO A 314 -4.58 -4.52 3.22
C PRO A 314 -4.05 -4.45 1.79
N LEU A 315 -4.36 -5.49 1.01
CA LEU A 315 -4.09 -5.60 -0.43
C LEU A 315 -5.39 -5.40 -1.22
N THR A 316 -5.29 -5.06 -2.50
CA THR A 316 -6.44 -4.84 -3.42
C THR A 316 -7.42 -3.75 -2.99
N VAL A 317 -7.08 -2.94 -1.98
CA VAL A 317 -7.93 -1.83 -1.54
C VAL A 317 -7.66 -0.60 -2.39
N ALA A 318 -8.74 0.02 -2.87
CA ALA A 318 -8.68 1.30 -3.57
C ALA A 318 -8.25 2.41 -2.59
N LEU A 319 -7.41 3.33 -3.06
CA LEU A 319 -7.12 4.53 -2.29
C LEU A 319 -8.33 5.45 -2.29
N SER A 320 -8.60 6.08 -1.14
CA SER A 320 -9.58 7.15 -1.06
C SER A 320 -9.21 8.29 -2.01
N SER A 321 -10.19 8.96 -2.59
CA SER A 321 -10.02 10.05 -3.56
C SER A 321 -9.11 11.19 -3.09
N GLU A 322 -8.98 11.37 -1.78
CA GLU A 322 -8.14 12.39 -1.14
C GLU A 322 -6.65 12.02 -1.04
N LYS A 323 -6.29 10.76 -1.35
CA LYS A 323 -4.92 10.26 -1.25
C LYS A 323 -4.27 10.26 -2.63
N SER A 324 -3.20 11.03 -2.79
CA SER A 324 -2.34 10.98 -3.97
C SER A 324 -1.21 9.98 -3.77
N THR A 325 -0.79 9.31 -4.84
CA THR A 325 0.39 8.44 -4.81
C THR A 325 1.53 9.06 -5.61
N SER A 326 2.75 8.96 -5.09
CA SER A 326 3.95 9.24 -5.87
C SER A 326 4.08 8.21 -6.99
N SER A 327 4.64 8.60 -8.14
CA SER A 327 5.05 7.66 -9.20
C SER A 327 5.99 6.55 -8.69
N ARG A 328 6.66 6.79 -7.56
CA ARG A 328 7.51 5.80 -6.87
C ARG A 328 6.73 4.73 -6.10
N LEU A 329 5.46 4.94 -5.76
CA LEU A 329 4.57 3.95 -5.13
C LEU A 329 3.39 3.66 -6.07
N PRO A 330 3.62 2.92 -7.17
CA PRO A 330 2.60 2.68 -8.17
C PRO A 330 1.45 1.82 -7.62
N LEU A 331 0.24 2.09 -8.09
CA LEU A 331 -0.91 1.22 -7.89
C LEU A 331 -1.10 0.28 -9.09
N PHE A 332 -1.87 -0.78 -8.87
CA PHE A 332 -2.04 -1.83 -9.87
C PHE A 332 -3.47 -2.31 -9.95
N LEU A 333 -3.94 -2.56 -11.18
CA LEU A 333 -5.15 -3.34 -11.42
C LEU A 333 -4.94 -4.79 -10.96
N GLU A 334 -6.02 -5.56 -10.82
CA GLU A 334 -5.97 -6.98 -10.45
C GLU A 334 -5.02 -7.77 -11.34
N ASP A 335 -5.02 -7.46 -12.64
CA ASP A 335 -4.17 -8.09 -13.64
C ASP A 335 -2.67 -7.70 -13.57
N GLY A 336 -2.29 -6.89 -12.59
CA GLY A 336 -0.92 -6.42 -12.37
C GLY A 336 -0.47 -5.28 -13.29
N THR A 337 -1.36 -4.69 -14.08
CA THR A 337 -1.03 -3.50 -14.86
C THR A 337 -0.91 -2.28 -13.96
N ARG A 338 0.17 -1.49 -14.10
CA ARG A 338 0.30 -0.21 -13.37
C ARG A 338 -0.82 0.73 -13.81
N ASN A 339 -1.61 1.21 -12.87
CA ASN A 339 -2.71 2.12 -13.15
C ASN A 339 -2.99 2.98 -11.90
N PRO A 340 -3.07 4.31 -12.02
CA PRO A 340 -3.39 5.20 -10.89
C PRO A 340 -4.75 4.91 -10.22
N SER A 341 -5.69 4.30 -10.93
CA SER A 341 -7.00 3.87 -10.39
C SER A 341 -6.98 2.44 -9.82
N GLY A 342 -5.80 1.79 -9.81
CA GLY A 342 -5.63 0.46 -9.24
C GLY A 342 -5.63 0.44 -7.71
N GLY A 343 -5.57 -0.77 -7.15
CA GLY A 343 -5.42 -0.98 -5.71
C GLY A 343 -3.96 -1.07 -5.27
N VAL A 344 -3.74 -0.97 -3.96
CA VAL A 344 -2.44 -1.25 -3.34
C VAL A 344 -2.10 -2.75 -3.47
N GLN A 345 -0.89 -3.06 -3.91
CA GLN A 345 -0.36 -4.42 -4.04
C GLN A 345 1.02 -4.51 -3.37
N CYS A 346 1.58 -5.72 -3.19
CA CYS A 346 2.93 -5.87 -2.62
C CYS A 346 3.98 -5.05 -3.38
N PHE A 347 3.86 -4.99 -4.71
CA PHE A 347 4.73 -4.22 -5.59
C PHE A 347 4.56 -2.69 -5.49
N SER A 348 3.54 -2.20 -4.77
CA SER A 348 3.39 -0.77 -4.51
C SER A 348 4.47 -0.28 -3.57
N CYS A 349 4.79 -1.06 -2.53
CA CYS A 349 5.84 -0.74 -1.56
C CYS A 349 7.17 -1.42 -1.89
N HIS A 350 7.14 -2.62 -2.49
CA HIS A 350 8.34 -3.40 -2.76
C HIS A 350 8.79 -3.38 -4.23
N ASP A 351 10.10 -3.37 -4.42
CA ASP A 351 10.79 -3.75 -5.64
C ASP A 351 11.69 -4.95 -5.38
N VAL A 352 11.21 -6.14 -5.74
CA VAL A 352 11.90 -7.41 -5.48
C VAL A 352 13.32 -7.46 -6.08
N HIS A 353 13.61 -6.62 -7.07
CA HIS A 353 14.91 -6.60 -7.74
C HIS A 353 15.95 -5.73 -7.05
N ARG A 354 15.58 -4.95 -6.03
CA ARG A 354 16.47 -3.97 -5.40
C ARG A 354 16.29 -4.00 -3.89
N TRP A 355 17.30 -4.47 -3.16
CA TRP A 355 17.30 -4.56 -1.70
C TRP A 355 17.16 -3.19 -1.01
N ASP A 356 18.00 -2.23 -1.40
CA ASP A 356 18.09 -0.92 -0.76
C ASP A 356 17.72 0.19 -1.78
N PRO A 357 16.71 1.03 -1.48
CA PRO A 357 16.30 2.10 -2.38
C PRO A 357 17.30 3.25 -2.51
N ASP A 358 18.13 3.47 -1.49
CA ASP A 358 19.03 4.62 -1.38
C ASP A 358 20.48 4.26 -1.73
N ASN A 359 20.85 2.97 -1.65
CA ASN A 359 22.16 2.47 -2.06
C ASN A 359 22.09 1.21 -2.94
N PRO A 360 22.16 1.32 -4.28
CA PRO A 360 22.09 0.17 -5.20
C PRO A 360 23.21 -0.86 -5.04
N LEU A 361 24.34 -0.49 -4.41
CA LEU A 361 25.45 -1.41 -4.14
C LEU A 361 25.20 -2.26 -2.89
N ASN A 362 24.27 -1.85 -2.02
CA ASN A 362 23.86 -2.63 -0.87
C ASN A 362 22.84 -3.68 -1.29
N THR A 363 23.26 -4.94 -1.37
CA THR A 363 22.39 -6.08 -1.68
C THR A 363 21.88 -6.79 -0.42
N GLY A 364 22.34 -6.38 0.77
CA GLY A 364 22.09 -7.06 2.05
C GLY A 364 22.80 -8.41 2.17
N GLY A 365 22.89 -9.18 1.08
CA GLY A 365 23.37 -10.55 1.12
C GLY A 365 22.37 -11.51 1.77
N LYS A 366 22.69 -12.80 1.75
CA LYS A 366 21.75 -13.86 2.14
C LYS A 366 21.32 -13.88 3.61
N ASN A 367 22.17 -13.39 4.51
CA ASN A 367 21.97 -13.52 5.97
C ASN A 367 21.54 -12.23 6.66
N VAL A 368 21.43 -11.11 5.94
CA VAL A 368 21.07 -9.84 6.56
C VAL A 368 19.55 -9.73 6.66
N GLU A 369 19.09 -9.44 7.88
CA GLU A 369 17.71 -9.06 8.10
C GLU A 369 17.50 -7.59 7.76
N GLY A 370 16.40 -7.34 7.08
CA GLY A 370 16.09 -6.00 6.64
C GLY A 370 15.36 -5.20 7.72
N GLU A 371 15.46 -3.89 7.60
CA GLU A 371 14.87 -2.88 8.47
C GLU A 371 14.00 -1.91 7.65
N GLY A 372 13.52 -0.83 8.29
CA GLY A 372 12.66 0.18 7.67
C GLY A 372 13.29 0.93 6.50
N SER A 373 14.63 0.99 6.40
CA SER A 373 15.33 1.68 5.31
C SER A 373 15.50 0.82 4.05
N ASN A 374 15.46 -0.52 4.17
CA ASN A 374 15.81 -1.47 3.10
C ASN A 374 14.71 -2.53 2.91
N SER A 375 14.99 -3.84 2.93
CA SER A 375 13.96 -4.89 2.76
C SER A 375 13.20 -4.85 1.44
N PHE A 376 13.90 -4.57 0.34
CA PHE A 376 13.32 -4.47 -0.99
C PHE A 376 12.32 -3.30 -1.16
N LEU A 377 12.43 -2.24 -0.38
CA LEU A 377 11.51 -1.10 -0.46
C LEU A 377 11.75 -0.23 -1.70
N ARG A 378 10.67 0.40 -2.18
CA ARG A 378 10.73 1.42 -3.25
C ARG A 378 11.21 2.78 -2.73
N ILE A 379 10.86 3.08 -1.49
CA ILE A 379 11.20 4.29 -0.75
C ILE A 379 11.61 3.84 0.65
N SER A 380 12.76 4.29 1.13
CA SER A 380 13.17 4.03 2.50
C SER A 380 12.19 4.65 3.50
N ASN A 381 11.90 3.93 4.57
CA ASN A 381 11.20 4.46 5.74
C ASN A 381 12.22 4.98 6.76
N SER A 382 12.94 6.05 6.39
CA SER A 382 13.91 6.74 7.25
C SER A 382 13.21 7.71 8.23
N ALA A 383 13.99 8.51 8.96
CA ALA A 383 13.51 9.51 9.94
C ALA A 383 12.38 10.42 9.42
N SER A 384 12.33 10.69 8.11
CA SER A 384 11.28 11.50 7.49
C SER A 384 9.96 10.75 7.22
N SER A 385 9.91 9.44 7.50
CA SER A 385 8.76 8.54 7.23
C SER A 385 8.15 8.72 5.83
N THR A 386 9.01 9.00 4.83
CA THR A 386 8.57 9.39 3.49
C THR A 386 7.75 8.29 2.80
N LEU A 387 8.03 7.02 3.10
CA LEU A 387 7.22 5.89 2.61
C LEU A 387 5.77 5.98 3.08
N CYS A 388 5.55 6.13 4.39
CA CYS A 388 4.20 6.17 4.98
C CYS A 388 3.46 7.45 4.57
N LEU A 389 4.14 8.59 4.66
CA LEU A 389 3.54 9.88 4.37
C LEU A 389 3.15 10.00 2.90
N ALA A 390 3.83 9.32 1.97
CA ALA A 390 3.45 9.30 0.56
C ALA A 390 1.98 8.95 0.31
N CYS A 391 1.34 8.18 1.20
CA CYS A 391 -0.11 7.89 1.16
C CYS A 391 -0.89 8.47 2.35
N HIS A 392 -0.25 8.66 3.51
CA HIS A 392 -0.89 9.10 4.77
C HIS A 392 -0.53 10.56 5.13
N GLN A 393 -0.72 11.47 4.17
CA GLN A 393 -0.31 12.88 4.29
C GLN A 393 -1.04 13.64 5.42
N ASP A 394 -2.24 13.19 5.79
CA ASP A 394 -3.01 13.73 6.90
C ASP A 394 -2.37 13.47 8.27
N LYS A 395 -1.34 12.63 8.35
CA LYS A 395 -0.63 12.27 9.58
C LYS A 395 0.70 13.01 9.78
N LYS A 396 1.04 13.95 8.90
CA LYS A 396 2.35 14.65 8.90
C LYS A 396 2.66 15.47 10.16
N GLN A 397 1.65 15.86 10.96
CA GLN A 397 1.89 16.52 12.26
C GLN A 397 2.62 15.62 13.25
N LEU A 398 2.50 14.29 13.12
CA LEU A 398 3.21 13.34 13.97
C LEU A 398 4.71 13.64 14.02
N MET A 399 5.30 13.99 12.88
CA MET A 399 6.73 14.24 12.70
C MET A 399 7.26 15.39 13.55
N THR A 400 6.39 16.36 13.86
CA THR A 400 6.71 17.53 14.68
C THR A 400 5.82 17.57 15.91
N SER A 401 5.65 16.42 16.57
CA SER A 401 4.90 16.29 17.81
C SER A 401 5.64 15.39 18.79
N ASP A 402 5.25 15.42 20.07
CA ASP A 402 5.86 14.56 21.10
C ASP A 402 5.63 13.05 20.90
N HIS A 403 4.70 12.65 20.03
CA HIS A 403 4.56 11.24 19.63
C HIS A 403 5.55 10.82 18.54
N ASN A 404 6.43 11.72 18.09
CA ASN A 404 7.63 11.32 17.36
C ASN A 404 8.62 10.65 18.32
N LEU A 405 8.44 9.34 18.52
CA LEU A 405 9.27 8.56 19.44
C LEU A 405 10.73 8.44 18.99
N GLU A 406 11.07 8.74 17.73
CA GLU A 406 12.48 8.86 17.34
C GLU A 406 13.20 9.97 18.15
N VAL A 407 12.45 10.98 18.61
CA VAL A 407 12.99 12.08 19.41
C VAL A 407 12.72 11.86 20.89
N THR A 408 11.47 11.57 21.27
CA THR A 408 11.07 11.55 22.68
C THR A 408 11.38 10.22 23.40
N ALA A 409 11.54 9.12 22.65
CA ALA A 409 11.88 7.81 23.19
C ALA A 409 12.66 6.95 22.16
N PRO A 410 13.88 7.37 21.73
CA PRO A 410 14.59 6.79 20.59
C PRO A 410 14.90 5.29 20.70
N ASP A 411 15.08 4.81 21.93
CA ASP A 411 15.42 3.42 22.26
C ASP A 411 14.18 2.53 22.47
N GLU A 412 12.98 3.09 22.34
CA GLU A 412 11.73 2.38 22.51
C GLU A 412 11.57 1.34 21.39
N LYS A 413 11.38 0.07 21.76
CA LYS A 413 11.35 -1.06 20.83
C LYS A 413 9.95 -1.45 20.39
N ASN A 414 9.78 -1.78 19.12
CA ASN A 414 8.56 -2.44 18.63
C ASN A 414 8.63 -3.97 18.78
N LEU A 415 7.56 -4.68 18.38
CA LEU A 415 7.47 -6.15 18.41
C LEU A 415 8.53 -6.89 17.58
N GLN A 416 9.20 -6.20 16.66
CA GLN A 416 10.30 -6.75 15.86
C GLN A 416 11.67 -6.45 16.51
N GLU A 417 11.69 -5.99 17.76
CA GLU A 417 12.89 -5.56 18.49
C GLU A 417 13.64 -4.37 17.85
N LEU A 418 13.01 -3.69 16.89
CA LEU A 418 13.56 -2.48 16.28
C LEU A 418 13.25 -1.28 17.17
N ILE A 419 14.29 -0.50 17.46
CA ILE A 419 14.18 0.78 18.18
C ILE A 419 13.58 1.87 17.28
N ALA A 420 12.93 2.86 17.87
CA ALA A 420 12.24 3.94 17.15
C ALA A 420 13.13 4.66 16.12
N ARG A 421 14.42 4.90 16.42
CA ARG A 421 15.38 5.50 15.47
C ARG A 421 15.69 4.66 14.23
N VAL A 422 15.40 3.36 14.26
CA VAL A 422 15.62 2.42 13.14
C VAL A 422 14.32 2.16 12.38
N SER A 423 13.22 1.93 13.11
CA SER A 423 11.91 1.69 12.49
C SER A 423 11.27 2.97 11.93
N GLY A 424 11.75 4.13 12.36
CA GLY A 424 11.18 5.44 12.11
C GLY A 424 9.95 5.74 13.00
N PRO A 425 9.45 6.98 12.98
CA PRO A 425 8.34 7.47 13.80
C PRO A 425 7.07 6.62 13.69
N CYS A 426 6.67 6.25 12.46
CA CYS A 426 5.50 5.41 12.26
C CYS A 426 5.76 3.95 12.71
N GLY A 427 6.98 3.46 12.52
CA GLY A 427 7.37 2.07 12.81
C GLY A 427 7.41 1.72 14.31
N ALA A 428 7.46 2.74 15.17
CA ALA A 428 7.40 2.56 16.62
C ALA A 428 6.00 2.12 17.10
N CYS A 429 4.95 2.50 16.36
CA CYS A 429 3.55 2.23 16.68
C CYS A 429 2.84 1.33 15.65
N HIS A 430 3.34 1.29 14.41
CA HIS A 430 2.76 0.53 13.31
C HIS A 430 3.75 -0.41 12.63
N ILE A 431 3.39 -1.68 12.46
CA ILE A 431 4.16 -2.68 11.70
C ILE A 431 3.34 -3.12 10.48
N PRO A 432 3.81 -2.88 9.24
CA PRO A 432 3.04 -3.19 8.04
C PRO A 432 2.62 -4.66 7.89
N HIS A 433 3.40 -5.62 8.40
CA HIS A 433 3.14 -7.05 8.26
C HIS A 433 3.44 -7.78 9.57
N ASN A 434 2.58 -8.72 9.99
CA ASN A 434 2.71 -9.43 11.28
C ASN A 434 2.58 -8.52 12.51
N ALA A 435 1.66 -7.55 12.48
CA ALA A 435 1.34 -6.74 13.65
C ALA A 435 0.64 -7.57 14.75
N SER A 436 0.59 -7.07 15.99
CA SER A 436 -0.12 -7.75 17.09
C SER A 436 -1.64 -7.65 16.99
N GLY A 437 -2.16 -6.65 16.28
CA GLY A 437 -3.60 -6.39 16.24
C GLY A 437 -4.02 -5.46 15.12
N LYS A 438 -5.30 -5.05 15.17
CA LYS A 438 -5.89 -4.07 14.26
C LYS A 438 -5.07 -2.77 14.22
N ARG A 439 -5.27 -1.98 13.16
CA ARG A 439 -4.49 -0.75 12.90
C ARG A 439 -2.98 -0.99 12.86
N LEU A 440 -2.57 -2.23 12.59
CA LEU A 440 -1.17 -2.63 12.43
C LEU A 440 -0.33 -2.37 13.69
N TRP A 441 -0.91 -2.52 14.88
CA TRP A 441 -0.26 -2.16 16.14
C TRP A 441 1.09 -2.87 16.36
N ALA A 442 2.10 -2.09 16.77
CA ALA A 442 3.49 -2.52 16.84
C ALA A 442 3.97 -2.93 18.22
N LYS A 443 3.08 -2.95 19.22
CA LYS A 443 3.39 -3.31 20.61
C LYS A 443 2.57 -4.51 21.07
N PRO A 444 3.00 -5.24 22.10
CA PRO A 444 2.11 -6.18 22.78
C PRO A 444 0.83 -5.49 23.24
N LEU A 445 -0.30 -6.16 23.07
CA LEU A 445 -1.59 -5.72 23.62
C LEU A 445 -1.74 -6.28 25.02
N ALA A 446 -2.25 -5.47 25.95
CA ALA A 446 -2.53 -5.92 27.32
C ALA A 446 -3.76 -6.85 27.32
N ALA A 447 -3.86 -7.76 28.28
CA ALA A 447 -5.01 -8.67 28.35
C ALA A 447 -6.30 -7.99 28.88
N GLU A 448 -6.20 -6.80 29.50
CA GLU A 448 -7.30 -6.13 30.18
C GLU A 448 -7.68 -4.79 29.53
N GLY A 449 -8.99 -4.47 29.50
CA GLY A 449 -9.56 -3.24 28.93
C GLY A 449 -9.92 -3.35 27.45
N ASP A 450 -10.61 -2.35 26.89
CA ASP A 450 -10.91 -2.30 25.45
C ASP A 450 -9.66 -2.07 24.60
N PHE A 451 -9.72 -2.48 23.33
CA PHE A 451 -8.61 -2.36 22.39
C PHE A 451 -8.04 -0.94 22.32
N GLY A 452 -8.88 0.10 22.29
CA GLY A 452 -8.45 1.49 22.19
C GLY A 452 -7.68 1.99 23.42
N THR A 453 -8.12 1.60 24.62
CA THR A 453 -7.44 1.95 25.88
C THR A 453 -6.11 1.20 26.03
N GLN A 454 -6.02 -0.04 25.57
CA GLN A 454 -4.77 -0.81 25.60
C GLN A 454 -3.64 -0.16 24.78
N LEU A 455 -3.96 0.47 23.63
CA LEU A 455 -2.96 1.14 22.79
C LEU A 455 -2.22 2.26 23.55
N CYS A 456 -2.94 2.98 24.40
CA CYS A 456 -2.39 4.10 25.14
C CYS A 456 -1.67 3.64 26.41
N THR A 457 -2.30 2.76 27.17
CA THR A 457 -1.80 2.30 28.49
C THR A 457 -0.55 1.41 28.38
N GLY A 458 -0.31 0.79 27.23
CA GLY A 458 0.95 0.08 26.95
C GLY A 458 2.20 0.95 27.06
N CYS A 459 2.08 2.26 26.76
CA CYS A 459 3.17 3.23 26.90
C CYS A 459 2.96 4.21 28.07
N HIS A 460 1.72 4.66 28.29
CA HIS A 460 1.35 5.58 29.36
C HIS A 460 1.11 4.84 30.68
N ASN A 461 2.18 4.25 31.21
CA ASN A 461 2.21 3.60 32.51
C ASN A 461 3.51 3.95 33.25
N LYS A 462 3.67 3.49 34.49
CA LYS A 462 4.82 3.85 35.35
C LYS A 462 6.19 3.48 34.76
N ASN A 463 6.24 2.49 33.87
CA ASN A 463 7.48 1.93 33.32
C ASN A 463 7.64 2.19 31.81
N GLY A 464 6.60 2.62 31.10
CA GLY A 464 6.63 2.85 29.66
C GLY A 464 7.18 4.22 29.26
N ALA A 465 7.34 4.43 27.95
CA ALA A 465 7.83 5.68 27.37
C ALA A 465 6.99 6.91 27.78
N GLY A 466 5.68 6.73 28.02
CA GLY A 466 4.74 7.78 28.39
C GLY A 466 4.64 8.06 29.90
N LYS A 467 5.57 7.56 30.74
CA LYS A 467 5.49 7.64 32.21
C LYS A 467 5.36 9.04 32.81
N ALA A 468 5.79 10.09 32.08
CA ALA A 468 5.64 11.48 32.52
C ALA A 468 4.20 12.02 32.33
N LYS A 469 3.41 11.40 31.46
CA LYS A 469 2.10 11.88 31.00
C LYS A 469 1.00 10.87 31.33
N LEU A 470 0.85 10.57 32.62
CA LEU A 470 -0.21 9.68 33.14
C LEU A 470 -1.51 10.44 33.40
N THR A 471 -2.65 9.75 33.31
CA THR A 471 -3.97 10.33 33.57
C THR A 471 -4.21 10.59 35.06
N GLY A 472 -3.62 9.79 35.96
CA GLY A 472 -3.80 9.92 37.42
C GLY A 472 -5.05 9.21 37.95
N GLU A 473 -5.17 9.11 39.27
CA GLU A 473 -6.21 8.30 39.94
C GLU A 473 -7.64 8.81 39.67
N ASN A 474 -7.84 10.13 39.67
CA ASN A 474 -9.12 10.74 39.36
C ASN A 474 -9.07 11.30 37.93
N SER A 475 -9.66 10.56 37.00
CA SER A 475 -9.70 10.91 35.58
C SER A 475 -11.10 10.74 35.01
N HIS A 476 -11.35 11.42 33.90
CA HIS A 476 -12.56 11.23 33.12
C HIS A 476 -12.66 9.76 32.69
N PRO A 477 -13.83 9.12 32.85
CA PRO A 477 -13.97 7.70 32.53
C PRO A 477 -13.73 7.45 31.03
N VAL A 478 -13.07 6.33 30.76
CA VAL A 478 -12.90 5.69 29.46
C VAL A 478 -13.35 4.25 29.57
N ASP A 479 -13.55 3.59 28.44
CA ASP A 479 -14.16 2.28 28.34
C ASP A 479 -15.58 2.23 28.93
N VAL A 480 -16.37 3.27 28.65
CA VAL A 480 -17.75 3.41 29.14
C VAL A 480 -18.71 3.70 27.99
N PRO A 481 -19.92 3.11 27.97
CA PRO A 481 -20.94 3.47 27.01
C PRO A 481 -21.46 4.89 27.29
N ILE A 482 -21.93 5.57 26.24
CA ILE A 482 -22.69 6.80 26.41
C ILE A 482 -24.08 6.44 26.90
N LYS A 483 -24.47 6.99 28.06
CA LYS A 483 -25.81 6.80 28.60
C LYS A 483 -26.78 7.67 27.81
N GLU A 484 -27.80 7.05 27.21
CA GLU A 484 -28.87 7.77 26.53
C GLU A 484 -29.51 8.81 27.47
N THR A 485 -29.79 9.99 26.92
CA THR A 485 -30.60 11.02 27.59
C THR A 485 -31.94 11.12 26.86
N LYS A 486 -33.03 11.49 27.53
CA LYS A 486 -34.37 11.57 26.91
C LYS A 486 -34.53 12.65 25.82
N ILE A 487 -33.46 13.36 25.43
CA ILE A 487 -33.45 14.39 24.37
C ILE A 487 -32.96 13.78 23.03
N GLY A 488 -33.38 12.54 22.73
CA GLY A 488 -33.08 11.87 21.47
C GLY A 488 -31.71 11.18 21.42
N HIS A 489 -31.38 10.72 20.22
CA HIS A 489 -30.22 9.91 19.84
C HIS A 489 -28.87 10.60 20.12
N ILE A 490 -28.54 10.85 21.39
CA ILE A 490 -27.28 11.51 21.78
C ILE A 490 -26.06 10.71 21.29
N ASN A 491 -26.20 9.39 21.19
CA ASN A 491 -25.18 8.52 20.59
C ASN A 491 -24.95 8.87 19.11
N GLU A 492 -26.02 9.00 18.31
CA GLU A 492 -25.92 9.42 16.90
C GLU A 492 -25.37 10.85 16.77
N GLN A 493 -25.81 11.77 17.64
CA GLN A 493 -25.29 13.15 17.67
C GLN A 493 -23.79 13.18 17.97
N VAL A 494 -23.34 12.40 18.95
CA VAL A 494 -21.93 12.31 19.32
C VAL A 494 -21.15 11.59 18.21
N ALA A 495 -21.62 10.43 17.74
CA ALA A 495 -20.98 9.63 16.70
C ALA A 495 -20.82 10.39 15.37
N GLY A 496 -21.74 11.31 15.06
CA GLY A 496 -21.64 12.20 13.91
C GLY A 496 -20.47 13.19 13.99
N VAL A 497 -19.84 13.37 15.15
CA VAL A 497 -18.78 14.37 15.36
C VAL A 497 -17.50 13.78 15.97
N LEU A 498 -17.62 12.85 16.92
CA LEU A 498 -16.53 12.16 17.59
C LEU A 498 -16.67 10.64 17.40
N PRO A 499 -15.57 9.92 17.19
CA PRO A 499 -15.65 8.48 16.99
C PRO A 499 -15.90 7.75 18.32
N LEU A 500 -16.87 6.85 18.30
CA LEU A 500 -17.11 5.86 19.35
C LEU A 500 -16.65 4.48 18.86
N TYR A 501 -16.35 3.57 19.79
CA TYR A 501 -15.68 2.32 19.47
C TYR A 501 -16.28 1.10 20.15
N SER A 502 -16.27 -0.03 19.45
CA SER A 502 -16.50 -1.34 20.05
C SER A 502 -15.35 -1.73 20.98
N GLU A 503 -15.54 -2.78 21.78
CA GLU A 503 -14.49 -3.39 22.61
C GLU A 503 -13.28 -3.85 21.77
N ASP A 504 -13.55 -4.33 20.54
CA ASP A 504 -12.53 -4.73 19.56
C ASP A 504 -11.93 -3.55 18.77
N GLY A 505 -12.31 -2.30 19.08
CA GLY A 505 -11.73 -1.09 18.49
C GLY A 505 -12.26 -0.69 17.11
N ASP A 506 -13.38 -1.25 16.67
CA ASP A 506 -14.08 -0.85 15.44
C ASP A 506 -14.94 0.38 15.71
N ARG A 507 -15.11 1.27 14.72
CA ARG A 507 -15.99 2.42 14.88
C ARG A 507 -17.45 1.98 14.82
N MET A 508 -18.27 2.48 15.75
CA MET A 508 -19.69 2.18 15.84
C MET A 508 -20.45 3.41 16.36
N ASP A 509 -21.70 3.60 15.96
CA ASP A 509 -22.49 4.77 16.37
C ASP A 509 -22.99 4.68 17.82
N ASP A 510 -23.13 3.46 18.34
CA ASP A 510 -23.48 3.12 19.72
C ASP A 510 -22.29 2.62 20.55
N GLY A 511 -21.07 2.94 20.10
CA GLY A 511 -19.83 2.51 20.74
C GLY A 511 -19.55 3.17 22.10
N ARG A 512 -18.44 2.74 22.72
CA ARG A 512 -17.91 3.25 23.98
C ARG A 512 -17.03 4.47 23.75
N ILE A 513 -16.95 5.33 24.78
CA ILE A 513 -15.96 6.40 24.88
C ILE A 513 -14.63 5.78 25.31
N VAL A 514 -13.58 6.01 24.53
CA VAL A 514 -12.21 5.56 24.80
C VAL A 514 -11.23 6.73 24.63
N CYS A 515 -9.95 6.56 24.95
CA CYS A 515 -8.96 7.65 24.86
C CYS A 515 -8.96 8.36 23.48
N VAL A 516 -9.05 7.58 22.39
CA VAL A 516 -9.04 8.10 21.02
C VAL A 516 -10.38 8.70 20.54
N THR A 517 -11.42 8.69 21.38
CA THR A 517 -12.65 9.47 21.15
C THR A 517 -12.36 10.96 21.25
N CYS A 518 -11.55 11.36 22.23
CA CYS A 518 -11.16 12.76 22.43
C CYS A 518 -9.80 13.09 21.79
N HIS A 519 -8.88 12.12 21.76
CA HIS A 519 -7.53 12.31 21.25
C HIS A 519 -7.34 11.75 19.82
N GLU A 520 -6.55 12.45 19.02
CA GLU A 520 -5.99 12.00 17.75
C GLU A 520 -4.46 11.96 17.88
N PRO A 521 -3.85 10.78 18.13
CA PRO A 521 -2.43 10.68 18.46
C PRO A 521 -1.48 11.15 17.34
N HIS A 522 -1.98 11.36 16.12
CA HIS A 522 -1.21 11.87 14.98
C HIS A 522 -1.31 13.38 14.78
N ASN A 523 -2.21 14.07 15.48
CA ASN A 523 -2.52 15.47 15.24
C ASN A 523 -2.46 16.26 16.54
N TRP A 524 -1.37 17.01 16.76
CA TRP A 524 -1.15 17.77 17.98
C TRP A 524 -2.12 18.95 18.14
N ASP A 525 -2.33 19.74 17.07
CA ASP A 525 -3.24 20.89 17.07
C ASP A 525 -4.34 20.69 16.01
N PRO A 526 -5.61 20.47 16.43
CA PRO A 526 -6.72 20.22 15.52
C PRO A 526 -7.09 21.38 14.61
N ARG A 527 -6.58 22.59 14.88
CA ARG A 527 -6.84 23.79 14.06
C ARG A 527 -5.85 23.91 12.89
N LYS A 528 -4.80 23.09 12.88
CA LYS A 528 -3.78 23.08 11.84
C LYS A 528 -3.88 21.78 11.03
N SER A 529 -3.55 21.88 9.75
CA SER A 529 -3.51 20.73 8.83
C SER A 529 -2.09 20.44 8.28
N GLY A 530 -1.11 21.28 8.63
CA GLY A 530 0.30 21.24 8.25
C GLY A 530 1.21 20.64 9.33
N PRO A 531 2.47 20.29 9.04
CA PRO A 531 3.48 20.11 10.08
C PRO A 531 3.54 21.38 10.95
N LEU A 532 3.78 21.22 12.24
CA LEU A 532 3.97 22.36 13.13
C LEU A 532 5.29 23.06 12.84
N GLU A 533 5.23 24.37 12.60
CA GLU A 533 6.39 25.25 12.52
C GLU A 533 6.93 25.56 13.92
N ASN A 534 8.26 25.57 14.08
CA ASN A 534 8.95 25.92 15.33
C ASN A 534 8.54 25.07 16.55
N TYR A 535 8.12 23.83 16.33
CA TYR A 535 7.83 22.88 17.40
C TYR A 535 9.05 21.99 17.63
N GLU A 536 9.63 22.09 18.81
CA GLU A 536 10.71 21.22 19.28
C GLU A 536 10.10 20.08 20.11
N PRO A 537 10.12 18.81 19.65
CA PRO A 537 9.56 17.69 20.38
C PRO A 537 10.42 17.34 21.61
N GLN A 538 10.18 18.04 22.71
CA GLN A 538 10.88 17.88 23.99
C GLN A 538 9.89 17.66 25.14
N ASN A 539 8.84 16.84 24.92
CA ASN A 539 7.77 16.61 25.90
C ASN A 539 7.04 17.89 26.31
N VAL A 540 6.77 18.75 25.33
CA VAL A 540 6.10 20.04 25.52
C VAL A 540 4.73 19.81 26.16
N GLU A 541 4.43 20.55 27.23
CA GLU A 541 3.08 20.52 27.79
C GLU A 541 2.15 21.34 26.90
N GLY A 542 1.06 20.71 26.48
CA GLY A 542 0.04 21.39 25.70
C GLY A 542 -1.02 22.05 26.60
N ASP A 543 -1.98 22.68 25.95
CA ASP A 543 -3.16 23.26 26.56
C ASP A 543 -4.44 22.67 25.95
N THR A 544 -5.59 23.20 26.35
CA THR A 544 -6.91 22.74 25.85
C THR A 544 -7.20 23.09 24.40
N THR A 545 -6.29 23.75 23.69
CA THR A 545 -6.42 24.03 22.26
C THR A 545 -5.59 23.08 21.38
N ASN A 546 -4.66 22.33 21.98
CA ASN A 546 -3.79 21.36 21.31
C ASN A 546 -3.73 20.05 22.14
N SER A 547 -2.57 19.48 22.46
CA SER A 547 -2.44 18.24 23.25
C SER A 547 -3.11 17.02 22.62
N PHE A 548 -3.00 16.91 21.29
CA PHE A 548 -3.60 15.82 20.52
C PHE A 548 -5.13 15.79 20.55
N LEU A 549 -5.82 16.88 20.90
CA LEU A 549 -7.28 16.91 20.93
C LEU A 549 -7.86 16.87 19.51
N ARG A 550 -9.01 16.21 19.33
CA ARG A 550 -9.77 16.25 18.06
C ARG A 550 -10.42 17.60 17.78
N LYS A 551 -10.68 18.38 18.83
CA LYS A 551 -11.24 19.73 18.76
C LYS A 551 -10.62 20.60 19.86
N ALA A 552 -10.27 21.82 19.51
CA ALA A 552 -9.84 22.81 20.48
C ALA A 552 -11.01 23.17 21.42
N ASN A 553 -10.73 23.29 22.71
CA ASN A 553 -11.74 23.49 23.76
C ASN A 553 -11.62 24.88 24.44
N PHE A 554 -10.98 25.82 23.76
CA PHE A 554 -10.90 27.25 24.12
C PHE A 554 -10.76 28.09 22.84
N PRO A 555 -11.40 29.28 22.72
CA PRO A 555 -12.16 30.02 23.74
C PRO A 555 -13.54 29.44 24.11
N SER A 556 -14.15 28.64 23.23
CA SER A 556 -15.41 27.94 23.51
C SER A 556 -15.15 26.43 23.72
N PRO A 557 -15.92 25.73 24.56
CA PRO A 557 -15.71 24.32 24.88
C PRO A 557 -16.25 23.38 23.77
N GLU A 558 -15.74 23.53 22.54
CA GLU A 558 -16.22 22.81 21.35
C GLU A 558 -16.14 21.28 21.48
N LEU A 559 -15.19 20.76 22.26
CA LEU A 559 -15.08 19.31 22.49
C LEU A 559 -16.08 18.85 23.55
N CYS A 560 -16.12 19.52 24.70
CA CYS A 560 -16.96 19.10 25.82
C CYS A 560 -18.45 19.24 25.50
N LYS A 561 -18.86 20.30 24.78
CA LYS A 561 -20.27 20.57 24.48
C LYS A 561 -20.93 19.51 23.60
N ILE A 562 -20.15 18.64 22.96
CA ILE A 562 -20.67 17.53 22.13
C ILE A 562 -21.43 16.53 23.00
N CYS A 563 -20.92 16.23 24.20
CA CYS A 563 -21.57 15.32 25.15
C CYS A 563 -22.25 16.06 26.31
N HIS A 564 -21.69 17.20 26.72
CA HIS A 564 -22.14 17.99 27.87
C HIS A 564 -22.88 19.26 27.43
N VAL A 565 -23.91 19.09 26.58
CA VAL A 565 -24.66 20.19 25.94
C VAL A 565 -25.26 21.15 26.97
N ASN A 566 -25.79 20.60 28.07
CA ASN A 566 -26.43 21.40 29.11
C ASN A 566 -25.41 22.14 29.97
N GLU A 567 -24.30 21.49 30.33
CA GLU A 567 -23.24 22.11 31.11
C GLU A 567 -22.48 23.19 30.33
N ALA A 568 -22.44 23.08 28.99
CA ALA A 568 -21.84 24.10 28.12
C ALA A 568 -22.56 25.46 28.18
N ARG A 569 -23.80 25.51 28.69
CA ARG A 569 -24.56 26.77 28.93
C ARG A 569 -23.89 27.70 29.94
N VAL A 570 -22.83 27.26 30.61
CA VAL A 570 -22.03 28.10 31.52
C VAL A 570 -21.38 29.27 30.78
N GLU A 571 -21.11 29.12 29.48
CA GLU A 571 -20.57 30.18 28.62
C GLU A 571 -21.49 31.41 28.62
N GLY A 572 -20.92 32.59 28.88
CA GLY A 572 -21.69 33.84 28.97
C GLY A 572 -22.43 34.09 30.29
N THR A 573 -22.42 33.13 31.23
CA THR A 573 -22.89 33.36 32.61
C THR A 573 -21.82 34.04 33.47
N VAL A 574 -22.13 34.44 34.70
CA VAL A 574 -21.09 34.95 35.62
C VAL A 574 -20.13 33.86 36.13
N HIS A 575 -20.46 32.57 35.92
CA HIS A 575 -19.55 31.45 36.17
C HIS A 575 -18.64 31.15 34.97
N ASP A 576 -18.79 31.86 33.85
CA ASP A 576 -17.77 31.90 32.82
C ASP A 576 -16.54 32.66 33.34
N LEU A 577 -15.63 31.93 33.97
CA LEU A 577 -14.44 32.50 34.57
C LEU A 577 -13.50 33.12 33.54
N SER A 578 -13.65 32.81 32.24
CA SER A 578 -12.89 33.51 31.18
C SER A 578 -13.22 35.00 31.13
N LYS A 579 -14.40 35.40 31.62
CA LYS A 579 -14.88 36.78 31.68
C LYS A 579 -14.77 37.36 33.07
N THR A 580 -15.14 36.59 34.09
CA THR A 580 -15.28 37.11 35.46
C THR A 580 -14.03 36.98 36.32
N ALA A 581 -13.19 35.97 36.06
CA ALA A 581 -11.94 35.75 36.80
C ALA A 581 -10.85 35.10 35.92
N PRO A 582 -10.41 35.72 34.81
CA PRO A 582 -9.53 35.07 33.82
C PRO A 582 -8.13 34.71 34.34
N LYS A 583 -7.68 35.37 35.42
CA LYS A 583 -6.40 35.10 36.10
C LYS A 583 -6.53 34.06 37.22
N ALA A 584 -7.73 33.56 37.50
CA ALA A 584 -7.90 32.52 38.50
C ALA A 584 -7.24 31.23 38.01
N GLU A 585 -6.51 30.60 38.91
CA GLU A 585 -5.85 29.33 38.64
C GLU A 585 -6.64 28.18 39.29
N ASN A 586 -6.58 27.02 38.65
CA ASN A 586 -7.01 25.76 39.22
C ASN A 586 -5.88 25.13 40.08
N PHE A 587 -6.11 23.94 40.63
CA PHE A 587 -5.18 23.22 41.49
C PHE A 587 -3.82 22.92 40.82
N LEU A 588 -3.80 22.82 39.48
CA LEU A 588 -2.58 22.58 38.71
C LEU A 588 -1.87 23.89 38.31
N GLY A 589 -2.29 25.04 38.84
CA GLY A 589 -1.73 26.35 38.48
C GLY A 589 -2.15 26.83 37.08
N GLN A 590 -3.19 26.24 36.49
CA GLN A 590 -3.62 26.59 35.13
C GLN A 590 -4.70 27.66 35.17
N THR A 591 -4.53 28.70 34.35
CA THR A 591 -5.58 29.70 34.11
C THR A 591 -6.66 29.17 33.16
N VAL A 592 -7.80 29.85 33.10
CA VAL A 592 -8.89 29.52 32.16
C VAL A 592 -8.42 29.49 30.69
N LYS A 593 -7.43 30.31 30.32
CA LYS A 593 -6.85 30.30 28.97
C LYS A 593 -6.14 28.97 28.65
N THR A 594 -5.50 28.37 29.65
CA THR A 594 -4.76 27.12 29.51
C THR A 594 -5.68 25.91 29.67
N SER A 595 -6.48 25.88 30.74
CA SER A 595 -7.35 24.75 31.09
C SER A 595 -8.72 24.77 30.38
N GLY A 596 -9.05 25.83 29.64
CA GLY A 596 -10.38 26.04 29.07
C GLY A 596 -11.42 26.45 30.12
N SER A 597 -12.62 26.80 29.64
CA SER A 597 -13.74 27.28 30.49
C SER A 597 -14.16 26.24 31.53
N CYS A 598 -14.26 24.97 31.12
CA CYS A 598 -14.60 23.87 32.01
C CYS A 598 -13.45 23.50 32.95
N GLY A 599 -12.19 23.60 32.51
CA GLY A 599 -11.01 23.17 33.28
C GLY A 599 -10.66 24.02 34.49
N ALA A 600 -11.28 25.20 34.61
CA ALA A 600 -11.21 26.00 35.82
C ALA A 600 -11.95 25.35 37.01
N CYS A 601 -12.91 24.46 36.70
CA CYS A 601 -13.77 23.78 37.67
C CYS A 601 -13.64 22.24 37.61
N HIS A 602 -13.36 21.66 36.45
CA HIS A 602 -13.31 20.20 36.21
C HIS A 602 -12.04 19.78 35.49
N LEU A 603 -11.19 18.96 36.13
CA LEU A 603 -9.98 18.44 35.52
C LEU A 603 -10.22 17.05 34.93
N VAL A 604 -10.05 16.91 33.61
CA VAL A 604 -10.25 15.63 32.92
C VAL A 604 -9.20 14.58 33.32
N HIS A 605 -7.99 15.03 33.66
CA HIS A 605 -6.90 14.19 34.12
C HIS A 605 -6.30 14.80 35.40
N LYS A 606 -5.80 13.94 36.30
CA LYS A 606 -5.13 14.30 37.54
C LYS A 606 -5.96 15.25 38.41
N ALA A 607 -7.28 15.04 38.44
CA ALA A 607 -8.12 15.84 39.33
C ALA A 607 -7.70 15.58 40.79
N PRO A 608 -7.47 16.63 41.60
CA PRO A 608 -7.12 16.44 43.01
C PRO A 608 -8.27 15.78 43.79
N ASN A 609 -9.49 15.96 43.29
CA ASN A 609 -10.73 15.65 43.99
C ASN A 609 -11.63 14.78 43.12
N LYS A 610 -12.04 13.61 43.64
CA LYS A 610 -12.89 12.67 42.91
C LYS A 610 -14.30 13.21 42.64
N LEU A 611 -14.87 13.94 43.59
CA LEU A 611 -16.23 14.48 43.46
C LEU A 611 -16.30 15.43 42.26
N LYS A 612 -17.00 15.00 41.19
CA LYS A 612 -17.16 15.75 39.94
C LYS A 612 -15.82 16.18 39.29
N LEU A 613 -14.73 15.44 39.56
CA LEU A 613 -13.39 15.78 39.08
C LEU A 613 -12.98 17.24 39.39
N TRP A 614 -13.32 17.70 40.60
CA TRP A 614 -13.22 19.11 40.96
C TRP A 614 -11.77 19.62 40.88
N ALA A 615 -11.59 20.73 40.18
CA ALA A 615 -10.29 21.30 39.84
C ALA A 615 -9.72 22.26 40.89
N ARG A 616 -10.46 22.53 41.98
CA ARG A 616 -10.07 23.46 43.04
C ARG A 616 -9.99 22.73 44.39
N PRO A 617 -9.32 23.28 45.40
CA PRO A 617 -9.46 22.78 46.77
C PRO A 617 -10.92 22.80 47.22
N TYR A 618 -11.31 21.89 48.12
CA TYR A 618 -12.64 21.93 48.72
C TYR A 618 -12.79 23.13 49.64
N GLY A 619 -13.96 23.78 49.56
CA GLY A 619 -14.28 24.93 50.38
C GLY A 619 -14.72 24.55 51.80
N PRO A 620 -14.75 25.53 52.71
CA PRO A 620 -15.19 25.32 54.07
C PRO A 620 -16.69 25.06 54.12
N ILE A 621 -17.09 24.05 54.89
CA ILE A 621 -18.49 23.75 55.19
C ILE A 621 -18.69 23.60 56.71
N ASN A 622 -19.93 23.82 57.18
CA ASN A 622 -20.31 23.52 58.56
C ASN A 622 -20.78 22.06 58.72
N GLU A 623 -20.89 21.58 59.96
CA GLU A 623 -21.27 20.19 60.27
C GLU A 623 -22.62 19.74 59.70
N LYS A 624 -23.49 20.68 59.34
CA LYS A 624 -24.84 20.42 58.81
C LYS A 624 -24.89 20.49 57.28
N ALA A 625 -23.80 20.82 56.61
CA ALA A 625 -23.74 20.97 55.16
C ALA A 625 -23.52 19.62 54.46
N ASN A 626 -23.95 19.53 53.21
CA ASN A 626 -23.72 18.35 52.38
C ASN A 626 -22.31 18.39 51.77
N ALA A 627 -21.73 17.22 51.50
CA ALA A 627 -20.43 17.13 50.82
C ALA A 627 -20.40 17.85 49.47
N MET A 628 -21.53 18.04 48.78
CA MET A 628 -21.60 18.84 47.54
C MET A 628 -21.37 20.35 47.76
N ASP A 629 -21.64 20.87 48.96
CA ASP A 629 -21.52 22.30 49.26
C ASP A 629 -20.06 22.78 49.25
N VAL A 630 -19.11 21.85 49.45
CA VAL A 630 -17.67 22.13 49.37
C VAL A 630 -17.25 22.66 47.99
N LEU A 631 -17.97 22.29 46.93
CA LEU A 631 -17.68 22.73 45.57
C LEU A 631 -18.00 24.21 45.43
N CYS A 632 -19.19 24.64 45.87
CA CYS A 632 -19.62 26.03 45.78
C CYS A 632 -18.83 26.95 46.73
N THR A 633 -18.64 26.51 47.98
CA THR A 633 -17.88 27.27 48.99
C THR A 633 -16.40 27.40 48.68
N SER A 634 -15.85 26.56 47.78
CA SER A 634 -14.45 26.71 47.30
C SER A 634 -14.22 28.02 46.55
N CYS A 635 -15.28 28.63 46.04
CA CYS A 635 -15.24 29.95 45.41
C CYS A 635 -15.97 31.00 46.26
N HIS A 636 -17.12 30.62 46.82
CA HIS A 636 -18.00 31.48 47.60
C HIS A 636 -17.64 31.46 49.09
N SER A 637 -16.39 31.81 49.40
CA SER A 637 -15.91 32.00 50.77
C SER A 637 -14.90 33.15 50.83
N LYS A 638 -14.60 33.63 52.05
CA LYS A 638 -13.71 34.78 52.26
C LYS A 638 -12.31 34.47 51.71
N GLY A 639 -11.73 35.39 50.95
CA GLY A 639 -10.41 35.22 50.34
C GLY A 639 -10.39 34.38 49.04
N ASN A 640 -11.55 33.92 48.55
CA ASN A 640 -11.67 33.20 47.29
C ASN A 640 -12.29 34.08 46.18
N ILE A 641 -12.27 33.55 44.95
CA ILE A 641 -12.61 34.31 43.72
C ILE A 641 -14.03 34.90 43.71
N ALA A 642 -14.96 34.36 44.51
CA ALA A 642 -16.32 34.84 44.64
C ALA A 642 -16.64 35.37 46.04
N GLU A 643 -15.63 35.87 46.78
CA GLU A 643 -15.81 36.40 48.15
C GLU A 643 -16.85 37.52 48.26
N LYS A 644 -17.08 38.27 47.17
CA LYS A 644 -18.09 39.35 47.10
C LYS A 644 -19.52 38.82 46.93
N LYS A 645 -19.69 37.49 46.83
CA LYS A 645 -20.95 36.79 46.54
C LYS A 645 -21.16 35.58 47.45
N ILE A 646 -20.75 35.68 48.72
CA ILE A 646 -21.01 34.64 49.73
C ILE A 646 -22.50 34.71 50.13
N PRO A 647 -23.27 33.61 50.07
CA PRO A 647 -24.65 33.61 50.55
C PRO A 647 -24.72 33.91 52.05
N ALA A 648 -25.58 34.85 52.46
CA ALA A 648 -25.76 35.18 53.87
C ALA A 648 -26.37 34.03 54.70
N VAL A 649 -27.16 33.17 54.04
CA VAL A 649 -27.73 31.95 54.60
C VAL A 649 -27.48 30.83 53.61
N ALA A 650 -26.76 29.78 54.04
CA ALA A 650 -26.36 28.66 53.20
C ALA A 650 -26.66 27.29 53.85
N THR A 651 -27.63 27.24 54.76
CA THR A 651 -27.95 26.03 55.55
C THR A 651 -29.37 25.57 55.29
N HIS A 652 -29.55 24.24 55.20
CA HIS A 652 -30.87 23.59 55.15
C HIS A 652 -31.07 22.70 56.39
N PRO A 653 -32.32 22.39 56.77
CA PRO A 653 -32.60 21.41 57.81
C PRO A 653 -32.03 20.03 57.43
N ALA A 654 -31.19 19.46 58.29
CA ALA A 654 -30.67 18.11 58.10
C ALA A 654 -31.72 17.03 58.40
N GLN A 655 -31.51 15.83 57.87
CA GLN A 655 -32.29 14.61 58.19
C GLN A 655 -33.80 14.73 57.90
N LYS A 656 -34.16 15.47 56.85
CA LYS A 656 -35.54 15.47 56.33
C LYS A 656 -35.67 14.40 55.26
N LEU A 657 -36.77 13.63 55.31
CA LEU A 657 -37.10 12.67 54.26
C LEU A 657 -37.58 13.45 53.03
N LEU A 658 -36.67 13.68 52.10
CA LEU A 658 -36.95 14.29 50.80
C LEU A 658 -36.81 13.22 49.73
N THR A 659 -37.75 13.16 48.78
CA THR A 659 -37.80 12.10 47.78
C THR A 659 -38.09 12.64 46.39
N ASN A 660 -37.33 12.19 45.39
CA ASN A 660 -37.54 12.46 43.97
C ASN A 660 -38.06 11.21 43.22
N ILE A 661 -39.10 10.58 43.75
CA ILE A 661 -39.65 9.33 43.19
C ILE A 661 -41.01 9.50 42.50
N THR A 662 -41.63 10.69 42.62
CA THR A 662 -42.96 10.99 42.07
C THR A 662 -42.91 12.16 41.08
N ILE A 663 -43.31 13.37 41.49
CA ILE A 663 -43.52 14.56 40.64
C ILE A 663 -42.19 15.08 40.07
N PHE A 664 -41.10 14.93 40.84
CA PHE A 664 -39.77 15.44 40.54
C PHE A 664 -38.78 14.31 40.24
N SER A 665 -39.23 13.21 39.63
CA SER A 665 -38.35 12.11 39.22
C SER A 665 -37.29 12.59 38.23
N LYS A 666 -36.18 11.83 38.07
CA LYS A 666 -35.13 12.11 37.07
C LYS A 666 -35.66 12.26 35.65
N GLU A 667 -36.86 11.77 35.41
CA GLU A 667 -37.55 11.74 34.14
C GLU A 667 -38.51 12.92 33.95
N GLY A 668 -38.76 13.71 35.00
CA GLY A 668 -39.63 14.88 34.98
C GLY A 668 -38.90 16.18 34.62
N THR A 669 -39.63 17.15 34.07
CA THR A 669 -39.13 18.48 33.67
C THR A 669 -38.66 19.35 34.84
N ASN A 670 -38.99 18.94 36.07
CA ASN A 670 -38.76 19.72 37.28
C ASN A 670 -37.69 19.11 38.21
N TYR A 671 -36.82 18.23 37.69
CA TYR A 671 -35.86 17.47 38.50
C TYR A 671 -34.90 18.33 39.34
N MET A 672 -34.80 18.04 40.64
CA MET A 672 -33.89 18.70 41.58
C MET A 672 -33.04 17.66 42.32
N PRO A 673 -31.73 17.52 42.06
CA PRO A 673 -30.96 16.40 42.60
C PRO A 673 -30.83 16.47 44.13
N LEU A 674 -30.98 15.32 44.79
CA LEU A 674 -30.72 15.13 46.22
C LEU A 674 -29.46 14.29 46.40
N PHE A 675 -28.76 14.47 47.52
CA PHE A 675 -27.42 13.88 47.71
C PHE A 675 -27.30 13.14 49.04
N ASP A 676 -26.54 12.05 49.06
CA ASP A 676 -26.11 11.40 50.30
C ASP A 676 -24.97 12.16 50.99
N VAL A 677 -24.51 11.64 52.12
CA VAL A 677 -23.42 12.24 52.92
C VAL A 677 -22.08 12.31 52.17
N ASP A 678 -21.88 11.45 51.17
CA ASP A 678 -20.68 11.42 50.33
C ASP A 678 -20.82 12.31 49.08
N GLY A 679 -21.95 13.01 48.92
CA GLY A 679 -22.24 13.86 47.77
C GLY A 679 -22.65 13.07 46.52
N ARG A 680 -23.03 11.79 46.65
CA ARG A 680 -23.59 11.02 45.53
C ARG A 680 -25.07 11.31 45.40
N GLU A 681 -25.52 11.45 44.16
CA GLU A 681 -26.93 11.71 43.88
C GLU A 681 -27.80 10.49 44.23
N LYS A 682 -28.88 10.72 44.96
CA LYS A 682 -29.84 9.69 45.40
C LYS A 682 -31.27 10.17 45.17
N ASN A 683 -32.20 9.23 45.04
CA ASN A 683 -33.63 9.56 44.98
C ASN A 683 -34.18 9.96 46.35
N VAL A 684 -33.50 9.58 47.44
CA VAL A 684 -33.78 10.00 48.81
C VAL A 684 -32.49 10.50 49.42
N GLY A 685 -32.45 11.77 49.81
CA GLY A 685 -31.21 12.40 50.26
C GLY A 685 -31.41 13.79 50.84
N ASN A 686 -30.32 14.49 51.08
CA ASN A 686 -30.30 15.83 51.65
C ASN A 686 -30.20 16.90 50.55
N ILE A 687 -30.67 18.11 50.89
CA ILE A 687 -30.50 19.32 50.07
C ILE A 687 -29.05 19.77 50.13
N SER A 688 -28.51 20.18 48.99
CA SER A 688 -27.22 20.86 48.85
C SER A 688 -27.36 22.06 47.91
N CYS A 689 -26.34 22.91 47.78
CA CYS A 689 -26.37 24.03 46.84
C CYS A 689 -26.76 23.58 45.41
N PRO A 690 -26.20 22.48 44.84
CA PRO A 690 -26.61 21.99 43.52
C PRO A 690 -28.04 21.43 43.41
N THR A 691 -28.75 21.21 44.52
CA THR A 691 -30.16 20.79 44.50
C THR A 691 -31.05 21.87 43.91
N CYS A 692 -30.83 23.12 44.32
CA CYS A 692 -31.61 24.27 43.84
C CYS A 692 -30.88 25.03 42.74
N HIS A 693 -29.54 25.09 42.79
CA HIS A 693 -28.73 25.85 41.85
C HIS A 693 -28.11 24.98 40.75
N ASN A 694 -28.22 25.43 39.51
CA ASN A 694 -27.43 24.94 38.39
C ASN A 694 -26.30 25.93 38.10
N ALA A 695 -25.08 25.60 38.51
CA ALA A 695 -23.93 26.48 38.26
C ALA A 695 -23.64 26.71 36.77
N HIS A 696 -24.20 25.89 35.88
CA HIS A 696 -24.01 25.99 34.44
C HIS A 696 -25.08 26.80 33.72
N GLU A 697 -26.15 27.25 34.38
CA GLU A 697 -27.29 27.85 33.68
C GLU A 697 -27.82 29.05 34.45
N TRP A 698 -27.89 30.20 33.79
CA TRP A 698 -28.25 31.46 34.46
C TRP A 698 -29.70 31.53 34.94
N SER A 699 -30.64 31.00 34.15
CA SER A 699 -32.08 31.02 34.42
C SER A 699 -32.75 29.82 33.76
N PRO A 700 -33.80 29.23 34.37
CA PRO A 700 -34.53 28.10 33.81
C PRO A 700 -35.57 28.49 32.72
N SER A 701 -35.76 29.78 32.40
CA SER A 701 -36.83 30.24 31.48
C SER A 701 -36.46 30.19 29.99
N LEU A 702 -37.23 29.43 29.20
CA LEU A 702 -37.14 29.31 27.73
C LEU A 702 -37.32 30.65 26.98
N MET A 703 -38.00 31.64 27.57
CA MET A 703 -38.32 32.92 26.90
C MET A 703 -37.10 33.83 26.65
N GLU A 704 -36.01 33.72 27.41
CA GLU A 704 -34.81 34.53 27.17
C GLU A 704 -33.94 33.99 26.02
N MET A 705 -33.98 32.68 25.77
CA MET A 705 -33.21 32.03 24.69
C MET A 705 -33.71 32.37 23.28
N ALA A 706 -35.01 32.60 23.09
CA ALA A 706 -35.58 32.93 21.78
C ALA A 706 -35.28 34.36 21.31
N ALA A 707 -34.78 35.24 22.18
CA ALA A 707 -34.63 36.67 21.91
C ALA A 707 -33.19 37.13 21.63
N GLY A 708 -32.18 36.25 21.68
CA GLY A 708 -30.79 36.58 21.37
C GLY A 708 -30.16 37.68 22.25
N LYS A 709 -30.78 38.00 23.40
CA LYS A 709 -30.28 39.02 24.33
C LYS A 709 -29.40 38.35 25.37
N GLY A 710 -28.12 38.72 25.39
CA GLY A 710 -27.21 38.36 26.48
C GLY A 710 -27.75 38.84 27.83
N ALA A 711 -27.25 38.23 28.92
CA ALA A 711 -27.67 38.39 30.32
C ALA A 711 -27.47 39.81 30.94
N LYS A 712 -27.70 40.87 30.17
CA LYS A 712 -27.80 42.25 30.64
C LYS A 712 -29.20 42.76 30.36
N GLY A 713 -30.10 42.64 31.34
CA GLY A 713 -31.36 43.37 31.26
C GLY A 713 -32.47 42.96 32.20
N ASN A 714 -32.45 41.78 32.84
CA ASN A 714 -33.56 41.39 33.69
C ASN A 714 -33.32 41.81 35.16
N THR A 715 -34.16 42.71 35.64
CA THR A 715 -34.14 43.36 36.96
C THR A 715 -34.72 42.47 38.07
N GLU A 716 -35.18 41.27 37.75
CA GLU A 716 -35.66 40.31 38.75
C GLU A 716 -34.48 39.70 39.52
N LYS A 717 -34.20 40.26 40.71
CA LYS A 717 -33.15 39.78 41.62
C LYS A 717 -33.33 38.32 42.08
N GLY A 718 -34.48 37.69 41.86
CA GLY A 718 -34.93 36.49 42.57
C GLY A 718 -34.56 35.10 42.00
N PHE A 719 -34.17 34.97 40.72
CA PHE A 719 -34.14 33.65 40.05
C PHE A 719 -32.78 33.24 39.44
N ARG A 720 -31.66 33.72 39.99
CA ARG A 720 -30.33 33.44 39.42
C ARG A 720 -29.88 32.01 39.71
N PHE A 721 -29.48 31.33 38.64
CA PHE A 721 -28.97 29.96 38.65
C PHE A 721 -29.94 28.92 39.19
N LEU A 722 -31.23 29.19 39.30
CA LEU A 722 -32.17 28.18 39.79
C LEU A 722 -32.43 27.12 38.72
N ARG A 723 -32.47 25.85 39.14
CA ARG A 723 -32.88 24.73 38.27
C ARG A 723 -34.34 24.83 37.86
N ASN A 724 -35.17 25.42 38.71
CA ASN A 724 -36.59 25.55 38.47
C ASN A 724 -37.14 26.84 39.06
N MET A 725 -38.28 27.26 38.53
CA MET A 725 -39.11 28.27 39.17
C MET A 725 -39.61 27.74 40.52
N SER A 726 -39.69 28.62 41.51
CA SER A 726 -39.94 28.30 42.91
C SER A 726 -41.29 27.62 43.19
N TYR A 727 -42.28 27.75 42.30
CA TYR A 727 -43.55 27.02 42.31
C TYR A 727 -43.50 25.63 41.65
N ASN A 728 -42.33 25.15 41.23
CA ASN A 728 -42.12 23.82 40.66
C ASN A 728 -40.99 23.10 41.42
N THR A 729 -41.06 23.09 42.75
CA THR A 729 -40.03 22.47 43.62
C THR A 729 -40.65 21.44 44.55
N PHE A 730 -39.87 20.45 45.02
CA PHE A 730 -40.32 19.46 46.01
C PHE A 730 -40.80 20.09 47.33
N CYS A 731 -40.49 21.37 47.58
CA CYS A 731 -41.04 22.12 48.71
C CYS A 731 -42.56 22.14 48.69
N MET A 732 -43.18 22.13 47.50
CA MET A 732 -44.64 22.07 47.36
C MET A 732 -45.24 20.75 47.82
N ASP A 733 -44.48 19.65 47.77
CA ASP A 733 -44.97 18.35 48.24
C ASP A 733 -45.31 18.37 49.73
N CYS A 734 -44.63 19.23 50.51
CA CYS A 734 -44.85 19.39 51.95
C CYS A 734 -45.58 20.69 52.32
N HIS A 735 -45.38 21.77 51.56
CA HIS A 735 -45.86 23.11 51.91
C HIS A 735 -46.99 23.63 51.01
N GLY A 736 -47.37 22.91 49.96
CA GLY A 736 -48.39 23.35 49.02
C GLY A 736 -48.07 24.72 48.40
N PRO A 737 -49.09 25.55 48.11
CA PRO A 737 -48.91 26.90 47.54
C PRO A 737 -48.03 27.84 48.39
N ASP A 738 -47.88 27.58 49.70
CA ASP A 738 -47.05 28.41 50.59
C ASP A 738 -45.53 28.24 50.35
N ALA A 739 -45.13 27.26 49.55
CA ALA A 739 -43.72 26.97 49.25
C ALA A 739 -42.96 28.20 48.74
N ILE A 740 -43.60 29.05 47.92
CA ILE A 740 -42.99 30.27 47.40
C ILE A 740 -42.68 31.29 48.50
N TYR A 741 -43.63 31.54 49.40
CA TYR A 741 -43.46 32.50 50.48
C TYR A 741 -42.41 32.03 51.47
N ARG A 742 -42.38 30.72 51.76
CA ARG A 742 -41.32 30.09 52.57
C ARG A 742 -39.98 30.20 51.86
N TYR A 743 -39.90 29.89 50.57
CA TYR A 743 -38.65 30.04 49.82
C TYR A 743 -38.12 31.49 49.89
N MET A 744 -38.96 32.49 49.61
CA MET A 744 -38.56 33.91 49.67
C MET A 744 -38.16 34.34 51.09
N TYR A 745 -38.92 33.94 52.12
CA TYR A 745 -38.58 34.22 53.52
C TYR A 745 -37.20 33.68 53.92
N PHE A 746 -36.78 32.54 53.36
CA PHE A 746 -35.48 31.95 53.66
C PHE A 746 -34.32 32.51 52.82
N HIS A 747 -34.60 33.07 51.65
CA HIS A 747 -33.59 33.51 50.67
C HIS A 747 -33.49 35.04 50.49
N GLU A 748 -34.33 35.81 51.17
CA GLU A 748 -34.19 37.26 51.31
C GLU A 748 -33.82 37.60 52.76
N PRO A 749 -32.52 37.67 53.09
CA PRO A 749 -32.06 37.92 54.46
C PRO A 749 -32.63 39.21 55.02
N GLU A 750 -32.89 40.21 54.18
CA GLU A 750 -33.50 41.49 54.55
C GLU A 750 -34.90 41.33 55.16
N ILE A 751 -35.67 40.31 54.74
CA ILE A 751 -36.97 39.97 55.35
C ILE A 751 -36.79 39.44 56.77
N ARG A 752 -35.68 38.72 57.05
CA ARG A 752 -35.38 38.21 58.39
C ARG A 752 -34.71 39.23 59.31
N LEU A 753 -33.91 40.11 58.72
CA LEU A 753 -33.10 41.11 59.41
C LEU A 753 -33.91 42.38 59.73
N LYS A 754 -35.10 42.56 59.14
CA LYS A 754 -36.12 43.49 59.65
C LYS A 754 -36.89 42.86 60.81
N LYS A 755 -36.29 42.89 61.98
CA LYS A 755 -37.02 42.99 63.26
C LYS A 755 -36.30 43.99 64.15
#